data_AF-A0A8I6SMG6-F1
#
_entry.id   AF-A0A8I6SMG6-F1
#
_cell.length_a   1.000
_cell.length_b   1.000
_cell.length_c   1.000
_cell.angle_alpha   90.00
_cell.angle_beta   90.00
_cell.angle_gamma   90.00
#
_symmetry.space_group_name_H-M   'P 1'
#
loop_
_entity.id
_entity.type
_entity.pdbx_description
1 polymer ?
#
loop_
_entity_poly.entity_id
_entity_poly.type
_entity_poly.pdbx_seq_one_letter_code
_entity_poly.pdbx_strand_id
1 'polypeptide(L)'
;MRFNKQELMTLATQPSQEFDKEGVLIIKERQEGFFRRTDISQERWCRLRGNLLFYFKNHYQWSEPVGVIVLEQFTIKIDPAGLEPYYGFTIVFEGGMEQQCGTSSEEERNSWLEVIQMSGYAKLRAKLLHLEQKLELKRGHDPDLDVQMWRLRRGNTIDPAELPICEVSLSCDNLLCDGHGRPPSSLVTAHVFVPSAAVWLKYSNTEIIQRSSNPSFLCTISFRSSDGLISDSKIKFTAFDVRETISHTSTPIGNACVTLGTLQDNDKLRIPLKGNSNATVGFLSIIVWSHEREKSNLSTESTPLKTISNHDVKVCCHRRSQSLPPRLGCKLKLPRQGDFKSWFGNANIHTYRFHSGLGGDICVQEVMAESTLCFLFPQQLLGLWINEEKELLQEVAGIGELVEPWHSLQVQLLDKHLYFMRLYSQAKQNLQAHKGSFFKPSSRKLDKSLEFAPVNLHLQRIWVQNDTLKKCGFYDTITVGAFTAHSHKSKTGGLIKLLQQLKESPIKSKLDAPSIDKIVVAHDAIQAIKQLRREVVEAMRLLMKLAKEKKTPGMLSICDDMVKKTRTLLTLWDAGLVEEALTFVEEHKVTEPLTQEEIPMSPFKRITQHLQFHDFKTTDEEPVTPDSPTHNCHSFWSAHSTRRTTYVPYSDYEDEENKIDENSNEMNDQLEDNIRCINNPDEEDNTKEEELSKVEVVSNGHEHEVGRMFLDTHAMCSSPSANYYKPTDEPEPWDLTQLNIEASVMCLVSKVKFLCGRCGSPAVRLRSSNNSIARSQSFRSELCTQKQEQSFSQTYNTEENSKTLSNDGINQVTEKTNSVRNKFTEGLELTNIVDWTRELRPSMKKLRQAMDGLLKTARLTHSVFRLQEDNKAAQRSCYVRYRRNVCFSHALTSVVTGLIARLCCQNPDPTFLHILSSVGPLVIFEGLLSYYGGEIDMWGDMVVAIEDLSTVTFKLTQYTAGSKQNAQQPKITGSRPSLGVVIPVPEAVYSLLPLTSTSNSISFNITPVFFNVGINEAATLAESIGNTKAHDKSNADNFCRLNEYYHRYRRLGFLPQSTVKGMPYCKSNTTLNDLMSRLKHEVETPKSKNVQILQLAGHICRKMKGIRFTSCKSAKDRTGMSVTLEQVNILSSEYDLAEHEYQKALDCMRSEGCRRENSYKNVGIRKYAFNSLQLFTLPKLYRPPAGTYGSVQT
;
A
#
# COMPACT_ATOMS: atom_id res chain seq x y z
N MET A 1 -45.38 1.43 18.31
CA MET A 1 -44.59 2.64 17.94
C MET A 1 -44.83 3.74 18.98
N ARG A 2 -43.99 4.77 19.07
CA ARG A 2 -44.31 6.01 19.81
C ARG A 2 -44.68 7.11 18.79
N PHE A 3 -45.97 7.41 18.65
CA PHE A 3 -46.42 8.48 17.79
C PHE A 3 -46.42 9.83 18.53
N ASN A 4 -45.97 10.90 17.87
CA ASN A 4 -46.14 12.25 18.40
C ASN A 4 -47.60 12.70 18.17
N LYS A 5 -48.33 13.04 19.25
CA LYS A 5 -49.72 13.53 19.14
C LYS A 5 -49.80 14.71 18.18
N GLN A 6 -48.86 15.66 18.22
CA GLN A 6 -48.90 16.86 17.37
C GLN A 6 -48.76 16.55 15.87
N GLU A 7 -48.03 15.49 15.52
CA GLU A 7 -47.84 15.07 14.12
C GLU A 7 -49.07 14.34 13.58
N LEU A 8 -49.70 13.46 14.39
CA LEU A 8 -50.99 12.84 14.02
C LEU A 8 -52.10 13.87 13.88
N MET A 9 -52.20 14.82 14.81
CA MET A 9 -53.15 15.94 14.76
C MET A 9 -52.96 16.80 13.50
N THR A 10 -51.71 17.04 13.11
CA THR A 10 -51.36 17.72 11.85
C THR A 10 -51.82 16.90 10.64
N LEU A 11 -51.54 15.60 10.60
CA LEU A 11 -51.88 14.73 9.48
C LEU A 11 -53.40 14.64 9.24
N ALA A 12 -54.18 14.69 10.33
CA ALA A 12 -55.64 14.67 10.36
C ALA A 12 -56.31 15.97 9.85
N THR A 13 -55.62 17.11 9.92
CA THR A 13 -56.17 18.46 9.67
C THR A 13 -55.59 19.15 8.42
N GLN A 14 -54.58 18.58 7.77
CA GLN A 14 -53.98 19.13 6.54
C GLN A 14 -55.01 19.27 5.39
N PRO A 15 -55.19 20.47 4.78
CA PRO A 15 -56.24 20.72 3.79
C PRO A 15 -55.79 20.54 2.32
N SER A 16 -54.73 19.78 2.03
CA SER A 16 -54.08 19.81 0.70
C SER A 16 -53.32 18.55 0.27
N GLN A 17 -53.68 17.38 0.81
CA GLN A 17 -53.32 16.09 0.20
C GLN A 17 -54.54 15.18 0.21
N GLU A 18 -54.67 14.37 -0.84
CA GLU A 18 -55.80 13.47 -1.06
C GLU A 18 -55.90 12.45 0.08
N PHE A 19 -57.01 12.49 0.82
CA PHE A 19 -57.42 11.39 1.70
C PHE A 19 -57.95 10.27 0.81
N ASP A 20 -57.57 9.02 1.09
CA ASP A 20 -57.97 7.86 0.28
C ASP A 20 -59.50 7.66 0.27
N LYS A 21 -60.17 8.03 1.38
CA LYS A 21 -61.62 8.19 1.47
C LYS A 21 -62.00 9.13 2.63
N GLU A 22 -63.02 9.96 2.41
CA GLU A 22 -63.74 10.69 3.46
C GLU A 22 -65.23 10.29 3.44
N GLY A 23 -65.92 10.42 4.57
CA GLY A 23 -67.35 10.16 4.68
C GLY A 23 -67.79 9.88 6.11
N VAL A 24 -69.02 9.38 6.28
CA VAL A 24 -69.53 8.95 7.59
C VAL A 24 -69.18 7.48 7.84
N LEU A 25 -68.80 7.17 9.08
CA LEU A 25 -68.85 5.82 9.64
C LEU A 25 -69.49 5.88 11.02
N ILE A 26 -70.21 4.82 11.36
CA ILE A 26 -70.79 4.63 12.69
C ILE A 26 -69.81 3.76 13.47
N ILE A 27 -69.09 4.35 14.42
CA ILE A 27 -68.04 3.67 15.18
C ILE A 27 -68.59 3.28 16.55
N LYS A 28 -68.44 2.01 16.91
CA LYS A 28 -68.84 1.48 18.22
C LYS A 28 -67.76 1.79 19.25
N GLU A 29 -67.98 2.82 20.08
CA GLU A 29 -67.02 3.30 21.07
C GLU A 29 -67.29 2.70 22.46
N ARG A 30 -66.23 2.24 23.13
CA ARG A 30 -66.27 1.83 24.54
C ARG A 30 -66.24 3.05 25.45
N GLN A 31 -67.32 3.31 26.18
CA GLN A 31 -67.33 4.33 27.24
C GLN A 31 -67.06 3.70 28.61
N GLU A 32 -66.01 4.17 29.29
CA GLU A 32 -65.71 3.81 30.68
C GLU A 32 -66.48 4.73 31.64
N GLY A 33 -67.71 4.33 31.96
CA GLY A 33 -68.47 4.89 33.08
C GLY A 33 -68.04 4.24 34.40
N PHE A 34 -68.07 5.01 35.51
CA PHE A 34 -67.49 4.63 36.81
C PHE A 34 -68.04 3.32 37.44
N PHE A 35 -69.18 2.79 36.94
CA PHE A 35 -69.79 1.54 37.43
C PHE A 35 -70.34 0.58 36.36
N ARG A 36 -70.36 0.95 35.07
CA ARG A 36 -70.74 0.03 33.97
C ARG A 36 -69.98 0.37 32.69
N ARG A 37 -69.59 -0.67 31.95
CA ARG A 37 -69.15 -0.58 30.55
C ARG A 37 -70.38 -0.66 29.65
N THR A 38 -70.51 0.29 28.73
CA THR A 38 -71.51 0.27 27.66
C THR A 38 -70.84 0.66 26.35
N ASP A 39 -70.96 -0.22 25.36
CA ASP A 39 -70.54 0.05 23.99
C ASP A 39 -71.63 0.91 23.32
N ILE A 40 -71.25 2.06 22.74
CA ILE A 40 -72.17 2.99 22.10
C ILE A 40 -71.76 3.21 20.64
N SER A 41 -72.59 2.76 19.71
CA SER A 41 -72.48 3.09 18.29
C SER A 41 -72.77 4.58 18.08
N GLN A 42 -71.76 5.34 17.63
CA GLN A 42 -71.91 6.77 17.36
C GLN A 42 -71.50 7.13 15.93
N GLU A 43 -72.24 8.03 15.31
CA GLU A 43 -71.88 8.62 14.04
C GLU A 43 -70.58 9.45 14.17
N ARG A 44 -69.67 9.28 13.21
CA ARG A 44 -68.39 9.97 13.12
C ARG A 44 -68.09 10.35 11.68
N TRP A 45 -67.65 11.60 11.48
CA TRP A 45 -66.97 11.95 10.24
C TRP A 45 -65.60 11.27 10.25
N CYS A 46 -65.24 10.58 9.16
CA CYS A 46 -64.05 9.75 9.09
C CYS A 46 -63.19 10.09 7.87
N ARG A 47 -61.87 9.97 8.05
CA ARG A 47 -60.84 10.32 7.05
C ARG A 47 -59.77 9.25 7.03
N LEU A 48 -59.63 8.55 5.92
CA LEU A 48 -58.61 7.51 5.71
C LEU A 48 -57.42 8.10 4.96
N ARG A 49 -56.20 7.90 5.48
CA ARG A 49 -54.95 8.34 4.85
C ARG A 49 -53.84 7.33 5.07
N GLY A 50 -53.51 6.56 4.03
CA GLY A 50 -52.74 5.32 4.18
C GLY A 50 -53.43 4.39 5.19
N ASN A 51 -52.65 3.76 6.08
CA ASN A 51 -53.17 2.88 7.13
C ASN A 51 -53.78 3.61 8.35
N LEU A 52 -54.05 4.92 8.28
CA LEU A 52 -54.59 5.71 9.40
C LEU A 52 -56.02 6.18 9.11
N LEU A 53 -56.99 5.60 9.82
CA LEU A 53 -58.39 6.01 9.79
C LEU A 53 -58.69 6.94 10.98
N PHE A 54 -58.67 8.24 10.73
CA PHE A 54 -59.02 9.27 11.72
C PHE A 54 -60.53 9.44 11.79
N TYR A 55 -61.06 9.68 12.99
CA TYR A 55 -62.50 9.90 13.19
C TYR A 55 -62.78 11.10 14.11
N PHE A 56 -63.82 11.87 13.78
CA PHE A 56 -64.08 13.23 14.29
C PHE A 56 -65.54 13.38 14.73
N LYS A 57 -65.81 14.35 15.62
CA LYS A 57 -67.18 14.68 16.08
C LYS A 57 -68.03 15.44 15.04
N ASN A 58 -67.40 15.98 13.99
CA ASN A 58 -68.02 16.74 12.92
C ASN A 58 -67.08 16.81 11.70
N HIS A 59 -67.56 17.37 10.59
CA HIS A 59 -66.85 17.46 9.31
C HIS A 59 -65.94 18.71 9.16
N TYR A 60 -65.81 19.58 10.17
CA TYR A 60 -65.04 20.82 10.02
C TYR A 60 -63.53 20.52 9.89
N GLN A 61 -62.89 21.11 8.87
CA GLN A 61 -61.50 20.84 8.47
C GLN A 61 -60.47 20.89 9.61
N TRP A 62 -60.69 21.77 10.59
CA TRP A 62 -59.77 22.07 11.70
C TRP A 62 -60.16 21.40 13.02
N SER A 63 -61.18 20.54 13.04
CA SER A 63 -61.61 19.84 14.26
C SER A 63 -60.56 18.84 14.74
N GLU A 64 -60.44 18.69 16.05
CA GLU A 64 -59.58 17.64 16.62
C GLU A 64 -60.20 16.25 16.36
N PRO A 65 -59.43 15.26 15.85
CA PRO A 65 -59.88 13.88 15.81
C PRO A 65 -60.11 13.34 17.22
N VAL A 66 -61.21 12.60 17.39
CA VAL A 66 -61.55 11.86 18.62
C VAL A 66 -60.56 10.70 18.83
N GLY A 67 -60.13 10.08 17.73
CA GLY A 67 -59.11 9.04 17.73
C GLY A 67 -58.63 8.70 16.32
N VAL A 68 -57.80 7.66 16.26
CA VAL A 68 -57.29 7.08 15.01
C VAL A 68 -57.22 5.56 15.15
N ILE A 69 -57.71 4.85 14.15
CA ILE A 69 -57.57 3.40 14.01
C ILE A 69 -56.40 3.13 13.06
N VAL A 70 -55.46 2.29 13.48
CA VAL A 70 -54.29 1.90 12.67
C VAL A 70 -54.60 0.57 11.99
N LEU A 71 -54.77 0.61 10.67
CA LEU A 71 -55.23 -0.50 9.84
C LEU A 71 -54.06 -1.38 9.38
N GLU A 72 -53.48 -2.13 10.33
CA GLU A 72 -52.48 -3.17 10.07
C GLU A 72 -52.89 -4.51 10.69
N GLN A 73 -52.44 -5.62 10.11
CA GLN A 73 -52.62 -6.97 10.66
C GLN A 73 -54.09 -7.26 11.07
N PHE A 74 -55.01 -6.97 10.16
CA PHE A 74 -56.44 -7.10 10.37
C PHE A 74 -57.11 -7.96 9.28
N THR A 75 -58.23 -8.57 9.66
CA THR A 75 -59.23 -9.15 8.76
C THR A 75 -60.55 -8.39 8.93
N ILE A 76 -61.49 -8.56 8.01
CA ILE A 76 -62.83 -7.98 8.14
C ILE A 76 -63.87 -9.10 8.11
N LYS A 77 -64.74 -9.13 9.11
CA LYS A 77 -65.99 -9.90 9.12
C LYS A 77 -67.11 -8.95 8.68
N ILE A 78 -67.92 -9.34 7.71
CA ILE A 78 -69.16 -8.60 7.39
C ILE A 78 -70.22 -9.10 8.38
N ASP A 79 -70.93 -8.20 9.03
CA ASP A 79 -71.92 -8.57 10.05
C ASP A 79 -73.20 -9.09 9.35
N PRO A 80 -73.87 -10.14 9.88
CA PRO A 80 -75.02 -10.75 9.21
C PRO A 80 -76.22 -9.78 9.14
N ALA A 81 -76.83 -9.70 7.95
CA ALA A 81 -77.91 -8.77 7.67
C ALA A 81 -79.15 -9.00 8.57
N GLY A 82 -79.67 -7.93 9.18
CA GLY A 82 -80.98 -7.91 9.83
C GLY A 82 -81.01 -7.76 11.37
N LEU A 83 -79.89 -7.50 12.04
CA LEU A 83 -79.82 -7.42 13.53
C LEU A 83 -79.46 -6.04 14.13
N GLU A 84 -78.84 -5.13 13.37
CA GLU A 84 -78.66 -3.71 13.75
C GLU A 84 -79.19 -2.81 12.61
N PRO A 85 -79.59 -1.54 12.87
CA PRO A 85 -80.19 -0.66 11.85
C PRO A 85 -79.20 -0.08 10.81
N TYR A 86 -77.99 -0.65 10.72
CA TYR A 86 -76.88 -0.15 9.91
C TYR A 86 -76.18 -1.31 9.18
N TYR A 87 -75.54 -1.00 8.04
CA TYR A 87 -74.78 -1.99 7.29
C TYR A 87 -73.40 -2.18 7.95
N GLY A 88 -73.35 -3.14 8.87
CA GLY A 88 -72.22 -3.41 9.76
C GLY A 88 -71.07 -4.21 9.14
N PHE A 89 -69.86 -3.94 9.63
CA PHE A 89 -68.68 -4.79 9.48
C PHE A 89 -67.75 -4.65 10.69
N THR A 90 -67.13 -5.76 11.09
CA THR A 90 -66.21 -5.84 12.23
C THR A 90 -64.77 -5.99 11.72
N ILE A 91 -63.91 -5.03 12.05
CA ILE A 91 -62.46 -5.08 11.80
C ILE A 91 -61.81 -5.86 12.95
N VAL A 92 -61.07 -6.93 12.63
CA VAL A 92 -60.53 -7.89 13.61
C VAL A 92 -59.02 -7.96 13.48
N PHE A 93 -58.31 -7.51 14.51
CA PHE A 93 -56.85 -7.45 14.55
C PHE A 93 -56.26 -8.76 15.11
N GLU A 94 -55.07 -9.16 14.63
CA GLU A 94 -54.37 -10.38 15.09
C GLU A 94 -54.15 -10.44 16.61
N GLY A 95 -54.09 -9.28 17.28
CA GLY A 95 -54.01 -9.17 18.74
C GLY A 95 -55.34 -9.41 19.50
N GLY A 96 -56.39 -9.92 18.85
CA GLY A 96 -57.69 -10.22 19.46
C GLY A 96 -58.53 -8.97 19.79
N MET A 97 -58.16 -7.80 19.28
CA MET A 97 -58.99 -6.59 19.34
C MET A 97 -59.97 -6.59 18.16
N GLU A 98 -61.21 -6.19 18.41
CA GLU A 98 -62.24 -6.04 17.39
C GLU A 98 -62.84 -4.64 17.45
N GLN A 99 -63.03 -3.99 16.29
CA GLN A 99 -63.68 -2.70 16.16
C GLN A 99 -64.85 -2.81 15.19
N GLN A 100 -66.08 -2.67 15.71
CA GLN A 100 -67.28 -2.65 14.89
C GLN A 100 -67.48 -1.27 14.24
N CYS A 101 -67.81 -1.28 12.95
CA CYS A 101 -68.08 -0.12 12.12
C CYS A 101 -69.39 -0.33 11.35
N GLY A 102 -70.17 0.72 11.12
CA GLY A 102 -71.42 0.69 10.37
C GLY A 102 -71.54 1.82 9.35
N THR A 103 -72.44 1.65 8.39
CA THR A 103 -72.70 2.59 7.29
C THR A 103 -74.20 2.69 6.99
N SER A 104 -74.59 3.76 6.27
CA SER A 104 -76.00 4.06 5.97
C SER A 104 -76.61 3.16 4.89
N SER A 105 -75.78 2.58 4.03
CA SER A 105 -76.17 1.80 2.84
C SER A 105 -75.15 0.70 2.54
N GLU A 106 -75.57 -0.33 1.80
CA GLU A 106 -74.69 -1.43 1.39
C GLU A 106 -73.60 -0.96 0.42
N GLU A 107 -73.92 0.00 -0.44
CA GLU A 107 -72.99 0.65 -1.36
C GLU A 107 -71.92 1.45 -0.60
N GLU A 108 -72.30 2.20 0.44
CA GLU A 108 -71.36 2.90 1.31
C GLU A 108 -70.49 1.91 2.09
N ARG A 109 -71.07 0.82 2.63
CA ARG A 109 -70.32 -0.27 3.27
C ARG A 109 -69.24 -0.80 2.33
N ASN A 110 -69.63 -1.22 1.13
CA ASN A 110 -68.74 -1.87 0.17
C ASN A 110 -67.64 -0.91 -0.31
N SER A 111 -67.95 0.37 -0.50
CA SER A 111 -66.95 1.40 -0.86
C SER A 111 -65.98 1.73 0.29
N TRP A 112 -66.40 1.64 1.56
CA TRP A 112 -65.46 1.72 2.68
C TRP A 112 -64.61 0.46 2.80
N LEU A 113 -65.21 -0.74 2.65
CA LEU A 113 -64.51 -2.02 2.68
C LEU A 113 -63.39 -2.09 1.63
N GLU A 114 -63.63 -1.65 0.40
CA GLU A 114 -62.62 -1.62 -0.67
C GLU A 114 -61.37 -0.81 -0.28
N VAL A 115 -61.55 0.43 0.17
CA VAL A 115 -60.42 1.31 0.51
C VAL A 115 -59.72 0.85 1.79
N ILE A 116 -60.48 0.38 2.80
CA ILE A 116 -59.91 -0.19 4.04
C ILE A 116 -59.07 -1.43 3.72
N GLN A 117 -59.58 -2.39 2.93
CA GLN A 117 -58.83 -3.59 2.53
C GLN A 117 -57.54 -3.28 1.76
N MET A 118 -57.47 -2.13 1.07
CA MET A 118 -56.29 -1.68 0.32
C MET A 118 -55.35 -0.76 1.13
N SER A 119 -55.73 -0.34 2.33
CA SER A 119 -55.00 0.65 3.15
C SER A 119 -53.81 0.10 3.93
N GLY A 120 -53.78 -1.20 4.23
CA GLY A 120 -52.73 -1.82 5.05
C GLY A 120 -51.37 -1.87 4.34
N TYR A 121 -50.28 -1.74 5.11
CA TYR A 121 -48.92 -1.60 4.60
C TYR A 121 -48.49 -2.75 3.68
N ALA A 122 -48.95 -3.98 3.92
CA ALA A 122 -48.70 -5.11 3.02
C ALA A 122 -49.26 -4.89 1.60
N LYS A 123 -50.48 -4.33 1.48
CA LYS A 123 -51.13 -4.03 0.19
C LYS A 123 -50.50 -2.79 -0.46
N LEU A 124 -50.20 -1.75 0.32
CA LEU A 124 -49.47 -0.57 -0.17
C LEU A 124 -48.07 -0.94 -0.68
N ARG A 125 -47.36 -1.85 0.01
CA ARG A 125 -46.04 -2.36 -0.40
C ARG A 125 -46.12 -3.23 -1.66
N ALA A 126 -47.14 -4.09 -1.78
CA ALA A 126 -47.37 -4.86 -3.02
C ALA A 126 -47.70 -3.92 -4.21
N LYS A 127 -48.52 -2.89 -3.99
CA LYS A 127 -48.84 -1.85 -4.98
C LYS A 127 -47.59 -1.05 -5.38
N LEU A 128 -46.71 -0.74 -4.42
CA LEU A 128 -45.42 -0.08 -4.65
C LEU A 128 -44.49 -0.96 -5.50
N LEU A 129 -44.25 -2.21 -5.12
CA LEU A 129 -43.42 -3.15 -5.89
C LEU A 129 -43.94 -3.36 -7.32
N HIS A 130 -45.26 -3.44 -7.49
CA HIS A 130 -45.89 -3.56 -8.81
C HIS A 130 -45.74 -2.28 -9.66
N LEU A 131 -45.74 -1.10 -9.04
CA LEU A 131 -45.47 0.18 -9.71
C LEU A 131 -43.98 0.34 -10.04
N GLU A 132 -43.08 -0.11 -9.17
CA GLU A 132 -41.64 -0.15 -9.40
C GLU A 132 -41.31 -1.05 -10.59
N GLN A 133 -41.79 -2.30 -10.61
CA GLN A 133 -41.63 -3.22 -11.74
C GLN A 133 -42.20 -2.64 -13.05
N LYS A 134 -43.37 -1.97 -13.00
CA LYS A 134 -43.95 -1.26 -14.16
C LYS A 134 -43.14 -0.03 -14.59
N LEU A 135 -42.38 0.60 -13.69
CA LEU A 135 -41.47 1.71 -14.00
C LEU A 135 -40.15 1.19 -14.57
N GLU A 136 -39.60 0.09 -14.06
CA GLU A 136 -38.39 -0.57 -14.60
C GLU A 136 -38.61 -1.02 -16.05
N LEU A 137 -39.70 -1.76 -16.30
CA LEU A 137 -40.12 -2.20 -17.64
C LEU A 137 -40.33 -1.02 -18.62
N LYS A 138 -40.68 0.17 -18.11
CA LYS A 138 -40.84 1.39 -18.93
C LYS A 138 -39.58 2.26 -19.04
N ARG A 139 -38.61 2.12 -18.12
CA ARG A 139 -37.33 2.86 -18.16
C ARG A 139 -36.32 2.21 -19.08
N GLY A 140 -36.34 0.88 -19.19
CA GLY A 140 -35.36 0.11 -19.98
C GLY A 140 -33.92 0.19 -19.42
N HIS A 141 -33.73 0.78 -18.24
CA HIS A 141 -32.44 0.87 -17.57
C HIS A 141 -32.59 0.82 -16.05
N ASP A 142 -31.53 0.32 -15.43
CA ASP A 142 -31.25 0.28 -14.00
C ASP A 142 -31.48 1.67 -13.34
N PRO A 143 -32.38 1.80 -12.35
CA PRO A 143 -32.75 3.08 -11.76
C PRO A 143 -31.74 3.62 -10.73
N ASP A 144 -30.90 2.76 -10.16
CA ASP A 144 -29.89 3.10 -9.15
C ASP A 144 -28.48 3.25 -9.74
N LEU A 145 -28.36 3.19 -11.07
CA LEU A 145 -27.11 3.29 -11.82
C LEU A 145 -26.38 4.63 -11.56
N ASP A 146 -25.49 4.62 -10.57
CA ASP A 146 -24.57 5.71 -10.27
C ASP A 146 -23.37 5.75 -11.25
N VAL A 147 -22.71 6.91 -11.32
CA VAL A 147 -21.56 7.10 -12.23
C VAL A 147 -20.37 6.19 -11.90
N GLN A 148 -20.24 5.69 -10.68
CA GLN A 148 -19.16 4.76 -10.31
C GLN A 148 -19.45 3.35 -10.83
N MET A 149 -20.71 2.89 -10.74
CA MET A 149 -21.16 1.65 -11.38
C MET A 149 -21.11 1.73 -12.91
N TRP A 150 -21.41 2.89 -13.50
CA TRP A 150 -21.23 3.15 -14.94
C TRP A 150 -19.77 3.00 -15.38
N ARG A 151 -18.84 3.66 -14.67
CA ARG A 151 -17.39 3.54 -14.89
C ARG A 151 -16.91 2.10 -14.75
N LEU A 152 -17.34 1.41 -13.68
CA LEU A 152 -16.99 0.01 -13.42
C LEU A 152 -17.47 -0.93 -14.54
N ARG A 153 -18.72 -0.80 -15.00
CA ARG A 153 -19.29 -1.59 -16.12
C ARG A 153 -18.57 -1.35 -17.45
N ARG A 154 -17.85 -0.24 -17.60
CA ARG A 154 -17.04 0.09 -18.80
C ARG A 154 -15.53 -0.15 -18.64
N GLY A 155 -15.05 -0.43 -17.43
CA GLY A 155 -13.62 -0.49 -17.13
C GLY A 155 -12.91 0.88 -17.10
N ASN A 156 -13.67 1.99 -17.08
CA ASN A 156 -13.11 3.34 -17.12
C ASN A 156 -12.58 3.74 -15.74
N THR A 157 -11.27 4.02 -15.63
CA THR A 157 -10.66 4.61 -14.44
C THR A 157 -10.55 6.12 -14.58
N ILE A 158 -10.83 6.86 -13.50
CA ILE A 158 -10.72 8.32 -13.49
C ILE A 158 -9.23 8.70 -13.49
N ASP A 159 -8.83 9.57 -14.41
CA ASP A 159 -7.50 10.18 -14.43
C ASP A 159 -7.53 11.53 -13.70
N PRO A 160 -6.79 11.74 -12.59
CA PRO A 160 -6.76 13.02 -11.89
C PRO A 160 -6.13 14.18 -12.67
N ALA A 161 -5.56 13.92 -13.85
CA ALA A 161 -5.09 14.92 -14.81
C ALA A 161 -6.05 15.16 -15.99
N GLU A 162 -7.15 14.38 -16.15
CA GLU A 162 -8.17 14.70 -17.17
C GLU A 162 -8.87 16.01 -16.79
N LEU A 163 -8.79 16.99 -17.70
CA LEU A 163 -9.55 18.24 -17.65
C LEU A 163 -11.06 17.91 -17.79
N PRO A 164 -11.92 18.27 -16.81
CA PRO A 164 -13.35 18.12 -16.98
C PRO A 164 -13.86 19.16 -18.00
N ILE A 165 -14.99 18.84 -18.64
CA ILE A 165 -15.70 19.68 -19.62
C ILE A 165 -16.07 21.02 -18.97
N CYS A 166 -16.59 20.95 -17.74
CA CYS A 166 -16.70 22.05 -16.79
C CYS A 166 -16.88 21.49 -15.36
N GLU A 167 -16.57 22.32 -14.36
CA GLU A 167 -16.95 22.12 -12.96
C GLU A 167 -18.08 23.10 -12.61
N VAL A 168 -19.09 22.71 -11.83
CA VAL A 168 -20.15 23.62 -11.38
C VAL A 168 -20.29 23.70 -9.87
N SER A 169 -20.56 24.90 -9.38
CA SER A 169 -20.97 25.19 -7.99
C SER A 169 -22.45 25.53 -7.95
N LEU A 170 -23.15 25.10 -6.90
CA LEU A 170 -24.60 25.19 -6.79
C LEU A 170 -25.03 25.97 -5.55
N SER A 171 -26.08 26.76 -5.69
CA SER A 171 -26.87 27.30 -4.58
C SER A 171 -28.34 27.40 -5.00
N CYS A 172 -29.27 27.39 -4.05
CA CYS A 172 -30.68 27.65 -4.33
C CYS A 172 -31.13 28.95 -3.68
N ASP A 173 -32.11 29.62 -4.28
CA ASP A 173 -32.78 30.78 -3.71
C ASP A 173 -34.28 30.49 -3.53
N ASN A 174 -34.87 30.99 -2.44
CA ASN A 174 -36.31 30.97 -2.16
C ASN A 174 -36.98 29.59 -2.32
N LEU A 175 -36.34 28.51 -1.85
CA LEU A 175 -36.99 27.20 -1.74
C LEU A 175 -38.20 27.29 -0.80
N LEU A 176 -39.35 26.75 -1.22
CA LEU A 176 -40.57 26.74 -0.42
C LEU A 176 -40.37 26.02 0.92
N CYS A 177 -40.98 26.59 1.97
CA CYS A 177 -41.11 25.96 3.27
C CYS A 177 -42.14 24.81 3.27
N ASP A 178 -42.15 24.02 4.35
CA ASP A 178 -43.23 23.09 4.64
C ASP A 178 -44.55 23.82 4.99
N GLY A 179 -45.64 23.05 5.18
CA GLY A 179 -46.95 23.58 5.57
C GLY A 179 -47.02 24.25 6.95
N HIS A 180 -45.92 24.28 7.71
CA HIS A 180 -45.77 25.01 8.97
C HIS A 180 -44.84 26.23 8.84
N GLY A 181 -44.43 26.59 7.62
CA GLY A 181 -43.50 27.69 7.37
C GLY A 181 -42.03 27.36 7.68
N ARG A 182 -41.69 26.09 7.96
CA ARG A 182 -40.30 25.69 8.27
C ARG A 182 -39.50 25.51 6.98
N PRO A 183 -38.29 26.10 6.85
CA PRO A 183 -37.46 25.96 5.67
C PRO A 183 -36.92 24.53 5.50
N PRO A 184 -36.70 24.07 4.26
CA PRO A 184 -36.32 22.69 3.95
C PRO A 184 -34.89 22.37 4.40
N SER A 185 -34.59 21.08 4.60
CA SER A 185 -33.22 20.57 4.73
C SER A 185 -32.74 20.05 3.39
N SER A 186 -32.22 20.97 2.57
CA SER A 186 -32.03 20.79 1.14
C SER A 186 -30.83 19.89 0.77
N LEU A 187 -31.06 19.02 -0.20
CA LEU A 187 -30.07 18.25 -0.97
C LEU A 187 -30.33 18.48 -2.46
N VAL A 188 -29.29 18.62 -3.29
CA VAL A 188 -29.44 18.63 -4.76
C VAL A 188 -28.73 17.41 -5.37
N THR A 189 -29.47 16.65 -6.18
CA THR A 189 -28.90 15.55 -6.99
C THR A 189 -28.89 15.93 -8.46
N ALA A 190 -27.75 15.78 -9.11
CA ALA A 190 -27.60 15.89 -10.55
C ALA A 190 -27.72 14.49 -11.20
N HIS A 191 -28.71 14.32 -12.06
CA HIS A 191 -28.80 13.19 -12.98
C HIS A 191 -28.38 13.65 -14.37
N VAL A 192 -27.66 12.79 -15.11
CA VAL A 192 -27.16 13.12 -16.45
C VAL A 192 -27.60 12.07 -17.44
N PHE A 193 -28.20 12.50 -18.55
CA PHE A 193 -28.53 11.65 -19.69
C PHE A 193 -27.30 11.50 -20.60
N VAL A 194 -26.93 10.25 -20.90
CA VAL A 194 -25.84 9.90 -21.81
C VAL A 194 -26.45 9.53 -23.18
N PRO A 195 -26.42 10.42 -24.19
CA PRO A 195 -27.19 10.21 -25.43
C PRO A 195 -26.76 8.96 -26.20
N SER A 196 -25.45 8.67 -26.22
CA SER A 196 -24.87 7.51 -26.92
C SER A 196 -25.22 6.15 -26.32
N ALA A 197 -25.95 6.11 -25.20
CA ALA A 197 -26.42 4.88 -24.56
C ALA A 197 -27.87 5.01 -24.02
N ALA A 198 -28.58 6.08 -24.38
CA ALA A 198 -29.96 6.37 -23.99
C ALA A 198 -30.30 6.24 -22.48
N VAL A 199 -29.31 6.41 -21.59
CA VAL A 199 -29.43 6.11 -20.16
C VAL A 199 -29.34 7.36 -19.28
N TRP A 200 -30.14 7.42 -18.21
CA TRP A 200 -29.93 8.39 -17.13
C TRP A 200 -29.04 7.80 -16.03
N LEU A 201 -27.95 8.52 -15.72
CA LEU A 201 -27.04 8.19 -14.62
C LEU A 201 -27.29 9.11 -13.43
N LYS A 202 -27.23 8.57 -12.21
CA LYS A 202 -27.12 9.36 -10.99
C LYS A 202 -25.67 9.83 -10.84
N TYR A 203 -25.41 11.08 -11.21
CA TYR A 203 -24.04 11.55 -11.47
C TYR A 203 -23.36 12.13 -10.22
N SER A 204 -24.08 12.94 -9.42
CA SER A 204 -23.55 13.50 -8.17
C SER A 204 -24.66 13.96 -7.22
N ASN A 205 -24.34 14.01 -5.93
CA ASN A 205 -25.08 14.73 -4.88
C ASN A 205 -24.27 15.95 -4.41
N THR A 206 -24.95 16.95 -3.86
CA THR A 206 -24.34 17.91 -2.92
C THR A 206 -24.33 17.34 -1.49
N GLU A 207 -23.73 18.05 -0.54
CA GLU A 207 -24.03 17.84 0.88
C GLU A 207 -25.46 18.31 1.24
N ILE A 208 -25.90 18.01 2.47
CA ILE A 208 -27.23 18.37 2.99
C ILE A 208 -27.12 19.66 3.83
N ILE A 209 -27.75 20.74 3.36
CA ILE A 209 -27.84 22.01 4.09
C ILE A 209 -29.15 22.04 4.88
N GLN A 210 -29.08 22.00 6.21
CA GLN A 210 -30.26 21.91 7.06
C GLN A 210 -31.01 23.24 7.18
N ARG A 211 -32.35 23.18 7.15
CA ARG A 211 -33.28 24.28 7.48
C ARG A 211 -32.95 25.63 6.82
N SER A 212 -32.74 25.64 5.51
CA SER A 212 -32.51 26.87 4.73
C SER A 212 -33.32 26.89 3.44
N SER A 213 -34.05 27.99 3.22
CA SER A 213 -34.64 28.30 1.91
C SER A 213 -33.63 28.87 0.91
N ASN A 214 -32.43 29.23 1.36
CA ASN A 214 -31.34 29.77 0.54
C ASN A 214 -30.02 29.02 0.79
N PRO A 215 -29.92 27.72 0.45
CA PRO A 215 -28.72 26.92 0.66
C PRO A 215 -27.63 27.26 -0.35
N SER A 216 -26.37 27.22 0.08
CA SER A 216 -25.19 27.23 -0.78
C SER A 216 -24.38 25.97 -0.50
N PHE A 217 -23.95 25.27 -1.55
CA PHE A 217 -23.28 23.98 -1.44
C PHE A 217 -21.78 24.12 -1.72
N LEU A 218 -20.97 23.47 -0.88
CA LEU A 218 -19.51 23.46 -0.91
C LEU A 218 -18.98 22.39 -1.88
N CYS A 219 -19.72 21.29 -2.05
CA CYS A 219 -19.45 20.29 -3.08
C CYS A 219 -19.67 20.87 -4.49
N THR A 220 -18.72 20.60 -5.40
CA THR A 220 -18.82 20.99 -6.82
C THR A 220 -18.86 19.76 -7.72
N ILE A 221 -19.54 19.88 -8.87
CA ILE A 221 -19.79 18.75 -9.77
C ILE A 221 -18.92 18.91 -11.03
N SER A 222 -17.94 18.02 -11.20
CA SER A 222 -17.07 17.97 -12.39
C SER A 222 -17.67 17.05 -13.46
N PHE A 223 -18.06 17.58 -14.63
CA PHE A 223 -18.55 16.81 -15.77
C PHE A 223 -17.40 16.36 -16.68
N ARG A 224 -17.31 15.07 -17.03
CA ARG A 224 -16.13 14.50 -17.72
C ARG A 224 -16.47 13.86 -19.07
N SER A 225 -15.54 14.03 -20.02
CA SER A 225 -15.55 13.34 -21.31
C SER A 225 -15.44 11.82 -21.16
N SER A 226 -14.63 11.35 -20.21
CA SER A 226 -14.43 9.91 -19.92
C SER A 226 -15.70 9.15 -19.54
N ASP A 227 -16.77 9.83 -19.13
CA ASP A 227 -18.06 9.21 -18.79
C ASP A 227 -19.00 9.07 -20.00
N GLY A 228 -18.60 9.57 -21.19
CA GLY A 228 -19.42 9.60 -22.40
C GLY A 228 -20.29 10.85 -22.55
N LEU A 229 -19.95 11.94 -21.86
CA LEU A 229 -20.72 13.19 -21.90
C LEU A 229 -20.35 14.05 -23.11
N ILE A 230 -21.37 14.64 -23.73
CA ILE A 230 -21.28 15.55 -24.88
C ILE A 230 -22.14 16.79 -24.62
N SER A 231 -22.04 17.85 -25.43
CA SER A 231 -22.82 19.08 -25.20
C SER A 231 -24.34 18.85 -25.19
N ASP A 232 -24.84 17.87 -25.94
CA ASP A 232 -26.25 17.44 -25.95
C ASP A 232 -26.69 16.63 -24.71
N SER A 233 -25.77 16.23 -23.83
CA SER A 233 -26.10 15.55 -22.57
C SER A 233 -27.01 16.44 -21.73
N LYS A 234 -28.21 15.93 -21.42
CA LYS A 234 -29.20 16.63 -20.60
C LYS A 234 -28.92 16.39 -19.13
N ILE A 235 -28.90 17.47 -18.35
CA ILE A 235 -28.59 17.44 -16.92
C ILE A 235 -29.85 17.86 -16.17
N LYS A 236 -30.39 16.95 -15.36
CA LYS A 236 -31.55 17.19 -14.49
C LYS A 236 -31.09 17.36 -13.06
N PHE A 237 -31.20 18.58 -12.56
CA PHE A 237 -31.00 18.90 -11.15
C PHE A 237 -32.35 18.76 -10.42
N THR A 238 -32.41 17.95 -9.37
CA THR A 238 -33.57 17.82 -8.49
C THR A 238 -33.18 18.25 -7.08
N ALA A 239 -33.93 19.20 -6.51
CA ALA A 239 -33.81 19.59 -5.12
C ALA A 239 -34.77 18.76 -4.26
N PHE A 240 -34.27 18.21 -3.16
CA PHE A 240 -34.99 17.39 -2.19
C PHE A 240 -34.96 18.04 -0.80
N ASP A 241 -36.04 17.88 -0.05
CA ASP A 241 -36.12 18.18 1.38
C ASP A 241 -35.92 16.87 2.16
N VAL A 242 -34.79 16.76 2.86
CA VAL A 242 -34.42 15.56 3.63
C VAL A 242 -35.14 15.59 4.98
N ARG A 243 -36.12 14.69 5.13
CA ARG A 243 -36.93 14.55 6.35
C ARG A 243 -36.17 13.83 7.45
N GLU A 244 -35.41 12.78 7.10
CA GLU A 244 -34.58 12.03 8.04
C GLU A 244 -33.27 11.57 7.37
N THR A 245 -32.14 11.90 7.99
CA THR A 245 -30.79 11.63 7.44
C THR A 245 -30.29 10.20 7.68
N ILE A 246 -30.91 9.45 8.60
CA ILE A 246 -30.49 8.09 8.98
C ILE A 246 -31.07 7.04 8.01
N SER A 247 -32.37 7.15 7.73
CA SER A 247 -33.10 6.37 6.72
C SER A 247 -32.94 6.89 5.29
N HIS A 248 -32.34 8.09 5.13
CA HIS A 248 -32.27 8.85 3.88
C HIS A 248 -33.64 9.26 3.30
N THR A 249 -34.69 9.25 4.12
CA THR A 249 -36.05 9.69 3.74
C THR A 249 -36.04 11.15 3.30
N SER A 250 -36.40 11.39 2.04
CA SER A 250 -36.42 12.73 1.44
C SER A 250 -37.56 12.89 0.43
N THR A 251 -38.08 14.11 0.30
CA THR A 251 -39.20 14.44 -0.60
C THR A 251 -38.74 15.44 -1.66
N PRO A 252 -38.96 15.21 -2.97
CA PRO A 252 -38.57 16.16 -4.01
C PRO A 252 -39.35 17.47 -3.87
N ILE A 253 -38.65 18.59 -3.79
CA ILE A 253 -39.22 19.95 -3.78
C ILE A 253 -39.58 20.33 -5.21
N GLY A 254 -38.60 20.19 -6.11
CA GLY A 254 -38.73 20.53 -7.52
C GLY A 254 -37.46 20.25 -8.31
N ASN A 255 -37.53 20.39 -9.63
CA ASN A 255 -36.46 20.04 -10.54
C ASN A 255 -36.32 21.05 -11.68
N ALA A 256 -35.14 21.09 -12.30
CA ALA A 256 -34.86 21.84 -13.52
C ALA A 256 -33.93 21.03 -14.43
N CYS A 257 -34.00 21.27 -15.74
CA CYS A 257 -33.21 20.55 -16.75
C CYS A 257 -32.49 21.55 -17.67
N VAL A 258 -31.22 21.26 -17.98
CA VAL A 258 -30.36 22.04 -18.90
C VAL A 258 -29.61 21.09 -19.84
N THR A 259 -28.94 21.61 -20.87
CA THR A 259 -27.93 20.84 -21.62
C THR A 259 -26.53 21.16 -21.09
N LEU A 260 -25.57 20.26 -21.27
CA LEU A 260 -24.17 20.51 -20.93
C LEU A 260 -23.59 21.66 -21.78
N GLY A 261 -23.99 21.79 -23.05
CA GLY A 261 -23.64 22.94 -23.90
C GLY A 261 -24.10 24.27 -23.30
N THR A 262 -25.34 24.35 -22.80
CA THR A 262 -25.84 25.54 -22.11
C THR A 262 -24.99 25.93 -20.89
N LEU A 263 -24.40 24.97 -20.17
CA LEU A 263 -23.43 25.25 -19.11
C LEU A 263 -22.10 25.77 -19.70
N GLN A 264 -21.57 25.11 -20.72
CA GLN A 264 -20.29 25.48 -21.36
C GLN A 264 -20.25 26.90 -21.95
N ASP A 265 -21.41 27.47 -22.27
CA ASP A 265 -21.54 28.80 -22.88
C ASP A 265 -21.90 29.92 -21.87
N ASN A 266 -22.08 29.61 -20.57
CA ASN A 266 -22.52 30.57 -19.56
C ASN A 266 -21.76 30.43 -18.23
N ASP A 267 -20.91 31.42 -17.88
CA ASP A 267 -20.19 31.48 -16.59
C ASP A 267 -21.12 31.41 -15.36
N LYS A 268 -22.36 31.90 -15.48
CA LYS A 268 -23.37 31.85 -14.43
C LYS A 268 -24.79 31.76 -14.98
N LEU A 269 -25.58 30.83 -14.44
CA LEU A 269 -26.99 30.61 -14.77
C LEU A 269 -27.86 30.69 -13.52
N ARG A 270 -29.15 31.01 -13.72
CA ARG A 270 -30.16 30.99 -12.66
C ARG A 270 -31.49 30.51 -13.24
N ILE A 271 -31.90 29.30 -12.87
CA ILE A 271 -33.03 28.59 -13.48
C ILE A 271 -34.15 28.34 -12.45
N PRO A 272 -35.43 28.46 -12.82
CA PRO A 272 -36.54 28.19 -11.90
C PRO A 272 -36.67 26.68 -11.64
N LEU A 273 -36.77 26.29 -10.37
CA LEU A 273 -37.11 24.91 -9.99
C LEU A 273 -38.63 24.72 -10.15
N LYS A 274 -39.03 23.63 -10.79
CA LYS A 274 -40.44 23.28 -11.03
C LYS A 274 -40.89 22.13 -10.12
N GLY A 275 -41.95 22.38 -9.37
CA GLY A 275 -42.67 21.35 -8.61
C GLY A 275 -43.65 20.57 -9.48
N ASN A 276 -44.33 19.57 -8.90
CA ASN A 276 -45.21 18.65 -9.65
C ASN A 276 -46.38 19.36 -10.37
N SER A 277 -46.84 20.51 -9.87
CA SER A 277 -47.87 21.35 -10.48
C SER A 277 -47.36 22.31 -11.56
N ASN A 278 -46.10 22.16 -12.01
CA ASN A 278 -45.36 23.13 -12.85
C ASN A 278 -45.25 24.55 -12.28
N ALA A 279 -45.68 24.77 -11.03
CA ALA A 279 -45.40 25.99 -10.27
C ALA A 279 -43.88 26.13 -10.04
N THR A 280 -43.41 27.38 -9.92
CA THR A 280 -42.02 27.68 -9.55
C THR A 280 -41.88 27.60 -8.03
N VAL A 281 -41.05 26.68 -7.54
CA VAL A 281 -40.91 26.35 -6.10
C VAL A 281 -39.60 26.85 -5.47
N GLY A 282 -38.91 27.73 -6.20
CA GLY A 282 -37.59 28.25 -5.88
C GLY A 282 -36.75 28.41 -7.15
N PHE A 283 -35.47 28.73 -6.99
CA PHE A 283 -34.51 28.86 -8.09
C PHE A 283 -33.23 28.10 -7.77
N LEU A 284 -32.58 27.56 -8.78
CA LEU A 284 -31.22 27.03 -8.71
C LEU A 284 -30.28 28.02 -9.41
N SER A 285 -29.32 28.53 -8.67
CA SER A 285 -28.20 29.34 -9.14
C SER A 285 -26.98 28.43 -9.38
N ILE A 286 -26.41 28.50 -10.58
CA ILE A 286 -25.28 27.66 -11.02
C ILE A 286 -24.14 28.60 -11.41
N ILE A 287 -22.94 28.38 -10.87
CA ILE A 287 -21.70 29.02 -11.34
C ILE A 287 -20.90 27.95 -12.08
N VAL A 288 -20.43 28.27 -13.29
CA VAL A 288 -19.71 27.34 -14.16
C VAL A 288 -18.25 27.75 -14.25
N TRP A 289 -17.35 26.81 -13.96
CA TRP A 289 -15.92 26.96 -14.04
C TRP A 289 -15.41 26.16 -15.23
N SER A 290 -14.82 26.85 -16.20
CA SER A 290 -14.37 26.27 -17.46
C SER A 290 -12.88 26.52 -17.67
N HIS A 291 -12.24 25.69 -18.51
CA HIS A 291 -10.89 25.97 -18.96
C HIS A 291 -10.90 27.05 -20.04
N GLU A 292 -9.88 27.91 -20.02
CA GLU A 292 -9.81 29.08 -20.90
C GLU A 292 -9.52 28.64 -22.35
N ARG A 293 -10.57 28.61 -23.19
CA ARG A 293 -10.39 28.51 -24.64
C ARG A 293 -9.58 29.73 -25.08
N GLU A 294 -8.48 29.54 -25.81
CA GLU A 294 -7.81 30.65 -26.50
C GLU A 294 -8.77 31.26 -27.51
N LYS A 295 -9.44 32.35 -27.11
CA LYS A 295 -10.19 33.18 -28.05
C LYS A 295 -9.16 33.89 -28.92
N SER A 296 -8.97 33.39 -30.14
CA SER A 296 -8.11 33.98 -31.16
C SER A 296 -8.36 35.50 -31.23
N ASN A 297 -7.34 36.30 -30.92
CA ASN A 297 -7.46 37.75 -30.77
C ASN A 297 -7.70 38.44 -32.12
N LEU A 298 -8.96 38.45 -32.56
CA LEU A 298 -9.47 39.14 -33.74
C LEU A 298 -10.56 40.18 -33.37
N SER A 299 -10.19 41.07 -32.46
CA SER A 299 -10.59 42.48 -32.55
C SER A 299 -9.61 43.32 -31.75
N THR A 300 -9.05 44.35 -32.38
CA THR A 300 -8.46 45.48 -31.65
C THR A 300 -9.52 46.19 -30.82
N GLU A 301 -9.09 46.91 -29.78
CA GLU A 301 -9.96 47.81 -29.03
C GLU A 301 -10.42 49.01 -29.89
N SER A 302 -11.43 49.75 -29.39
CA SER A 302 -12.03 50.95 -29.98
C SER A 302 -12.83 50.79 -31.29
N THR A 303 -14.16 50.52 -31.15
CA THR A 303 -15.27 51.32 -31.73
C THR A 303 -16.63 50.66 -31.40
N PRO A 304 -17.62 51.39 -30.83
CA PRO A 304 -18.94 50.84 -30.56
C PRO A 304 -19.92 51.05 -31.73
N LEU A 305 -20.09 50.04 -32.59
CA LEU A 305 -21.06 50.08 -33.69
C LEU A 305 -22.37 49.36 -33.32
N LYS A 306 -23.50 50.06 -33.45
CA LYS A 306 -24.84 49.50 -33.29
C LYS A 306 -25.29 48.87 -34.61
N THR A 307 -25.68 47.60 -34.58
CA THR A 307 -26.54 47.02 -35.62
C THR A 307 -27.59 46.13 -34.95
N ILE A 308 -28.84 46.21 -35.40
CA ILE A 308 -29.97 45.47 -34.83
C ILE A 308 -30.50 44.52 -35.91
N SER A 309 -30.60 43.24 -35.58
CA SER A 309 -31.34 42.24 -36.35
C SER A 309 -32.09 41.33 -35.39
N ASN A 310 -33.42 41.26 -35.51
CA ASN A 310 -34.26 40.46 -34.62
C ASN A 310 -34.18 38.98 -34.98
N HIS A 311 -34.14 38.13 -33.94
CA HIS A 311 -35.10 37.06 -33.62
C HIS A 311 -34.39 35.92 -32.87
N ASP A 312 -34.51 35.90 -31.53
CA ASP A 312 -35.11 34.73 -30.86
C ASP A 312 -35.50 35.00 -29.38
N VAL A 313 -36.08 33.98 -28.73
CA VAL A 313 -36.72 34.00 -27.39
C VAL A 313 -35.89 34.69 -26.29
N LYS A 314 -36.45 35.77 -25.72
CA LYS A 314 -35.90 36.46 -24.53
C LYS A 314 -36.10 35.64 -23.25
N VAL A 315 -35.02 35.03 -22.74
CA VAL A 315 -34.92 34.67 -21.32
C VAL A 315 -34.95 35.95 -20.48
N CYS A 316 -35.96 36.11 -19.61
CA CYS A 316 -36.16 37.33 -18.85
C CYS A 316 -35.22 37.43 -17.64
N CYS A 317 -33.96 37.82 -17.87
CA CYS A 317 -32.97 38.07 -16.83
C CYS A 317 -33.34 39.33 -16.01
N HIS A 318 -33.56 39.15 -14.70
CA HIS A 318 -34.12 40.19 -13.83
C HIS A 318 -33.07 41.25 -13.44
N ARG A 319 -33.47 42.52 -13.45
CA ARG A 319 -32.59 43.71 -13.55
C ARG A 319 -31.75 44.07 -12.30
N ARG A 320 -31.57 43.14 -11.35
CA ARG A 320 -30.99 43.40 -10.01
C ARG A 320 -29.59 42.79 -9.77
N SER A 321 -28.93 42.29 -10.81
CA SER A 321 -27.61 41.62 -10.74
C SER A 321 -26.40 42.55 -10.93
N GLN A 322 -26.60 43.85 -11.16
CA GLN A 322 -25.54 44.80 -11.56
C GLN A 322 -24.93 45.61 -10.40
N SER A 323 -24.82 45.03 -9.19
CA SER A 323 -24.25 45.69 -8.00
C SER A 323 -23.01 44.98 -7.43
N LEU A 324 -22.30 44.21 -8.25
CA LEU A 324 -21.01 43.60 -7.92
C LEU A 324 -19.99 43.90 -9.04
N PRO A 325 -18.70 44.04 -8.73
CA PRO A 325 -17.69 44.51 -9.69
C PRO A 325 -17.49 43.51 -10.85
N PRO A 326 -17.24 44.01 -12.07
CA PRO A 326 -17.10 43.15 -13.25
C PRO A 326 -15.74 42.44 -13.31
N ARG A 327 -15.76 41.20 -13.81
CA ARG A 327 -14.59 40.44 -14.34
C ARG A 327 -13.50 40.04 -13.32
N LEU A 328 -13.86 39.18 -12.36
CA LEU A 328 -13.02 38.02 -12.04
C LEU A 328 -13.60 36.83 -12.80
N GLY A 329 -12.86 36.28 -13.76
CA GLY A 329 -13.36 35.18 -14.62
C GLY A 329 -13.33 33.83 -13.90
N CYS A 330 -14.35 32.99 -14.14
CA CYS A 330 -14.51 31.67 -13.52
C CYS A 330 -13.54 30.62 -14.11
N LYS A 331 -12.23 30.84 -13.96
CA LYS A 331 -11.16 30.01 -14.52
C LYS A 331 -10.96 28.71 -13.76
N LEU A 332 -11.08 27.59 -14.45
CA LEU A 332 -10.66 26.28 -13.95
C LEU A 332 -9.16 26.07 -14.17
N LYS A 333 -8.44 25.70 -13.10
CA LYS A 333 -7.05 25.24 -13.15
C LYS A 333 -6.98 23.83 -12.56
N LEU A 334 -6.24 22.92 -13.20
CA LEU A 334 -5.87 21.61 -12.65
C LEU A 334 -4.36 21.55 -12.40
N PRO A 335 -3.90 20.80 -11.38
CA PRO A 335 -2.48 20.62 -11.12
C PRO A 335 -1.85 19.57 -12.03
N ARG A 336 -0.55 19.72 -12.30
CA ARG A 336 0.25 18.66 -12.96
C ARG A 336 0.49 17.52 -11.97
N GLN A 337 0.01 16.31 -12.28
CA GLN A 337 0.07 15.15 -11.39
C GLN A 337 1.38 14.34 -11.48
N GLY A 338 2.28 14.64 -12.43
CA GLY A 338 3.46 13.82 -12.72
C GLY A 338 3.08 12.41 -13.20
N ASP A 339 3.89 11.40 -12.85
CA ASP A 339 3.72 10.00 -13.25
C ASP A 339 2.59 9.27 -12.48
N PHE A 340 1.62 10.00 -11.91
CA PHE A 340 0.60 9.47 -10.99
C PHE A 340 -0.04 8.16 -11.48
N LYS A 341 -0.43 8.13 -12.75
CA LYS A 341 -1.13 7.00 -13.41
C LYS A 341 -0.30 5.71 -13.48
N SER A 342 1.03 5.82 -13.46
CA SER A 342 1.95 4.67 -13.47
C SER A 342 2.05 4.00 -12.10
N TRP A 343 1.74 4.73 -11.03
CA TRP A 343 1.98 4.33 -9.64
C TRP A 343 0.70 4.13 -8.82
N PHE A 344 -0.37 4.85 -9.17
CA PHE A 344 -1.62 4.90 -8.43
C PHE A 344 -2.83 4.62 -9.34
N GLY A 345 -3.62 3.61 -8.95
CA GLY A 345 -4.80 3.15 -9.67
C GLY A 345 -6.11 3.51 -8.96
N ASN A 346 -7.23 3.29 -9.67
CA ASN A 346 -8.60 3.30 -9.14
C ASN A 346 -8.96 4.57 -8.34
N ALA A 347 -8.51 5.73 -8.83
CA ALA A 347 -8.64 7.00 -8.13
C ALA A 347 -10.11 7.45 -7.96
N ASN A 348 -10.47 7.83 -6.73
CA ASN A 348 -11.67 8.58 -6.40
C ASN A 348 -11.31 10.06 -6.26
N ILE A 349 -12.15 10.96 -6.78
CA ILE A 349 -11.92 12.41 -6.77
C ILE A 349 -13.18 13.13 -6.31
N HIS A 350 -13.04 14.09 -5.40
CA HIS A 350 -14.08 15.06 -5.05
C HIS A 350 -13.52 16.48 -5.13
N THR A 351 -14.36 17.43 -5.56
CA THR A 351 -13.98 18.84 -5.74
C THR A 351 -14.86 19.74 -4.89
N TYR A 352 -14.25 20.73 -4.22
CA TYR A 352 -14.93 21.63 -3.30
C TYR A 352 -14.55 23.08 -3.54
N ARG A 353 -15.45 24.00 -3.15
CA ARG A 353 -15.15 25.42 -2.99
C ARG A 353 -15.59 25.90 -1.62
N PHE A 354 -14.67 26.53 -0.90
CA PHE A 354 -14.88 27.12 0.42
C PHE A 354 -14.57 28.61 0.39
N HIS A 355 -15.14 29.41 1.28
CA HIS A 355 -14.89 30.85 1.33
C HIS A 355 -13.61 31.16 2.10
N SER A 356 -12.77 32.04 1.55
CA SER A 356 -11.62 32.58 2.28
C SER A 356 -12.04 33.73 3.20
N GLY A 357 -11.41 33.83 4.37
CA GLY A 357 -11.58 34.95 5.30
C GLY A 357 -11.01 36.28 4.77
N LEU A 358 -10.25 36.26 3.67
CA LEU A 358 -9.84 37.45 2.90
C LEU A 358 -10.80 37.80 1.75
N GLY A 359 -11.86 37.01 1.55
CA GLY A 359 -12.75 37.08 0.40
C GLY A 359 -12.26 36.27 -0.81
N GLY A 360 -13.19 35.84 -1.65
CA GLY A 360 -12.94 34.91 -2.74
C GLY A 360 -12.89 33.44 -2.31
N ASP A 361 -12.68 32.57 -3.29
CA ASP A 361 -12.83 31.12 -3.13
C ASP A 361 -11.50 30.41 -2.88
N ILE A 362 -11.56 29.32 -2.10
CA ILE A 362 -10.54 28.29 -1.97
C ILE A 362 -11.03 27.07 -2.75
N CYS A 363 -10.40 26.78 -3.88
CA CYS A 363 -10.64 25.58 -4.66
C CYS A 363 -9.84 24.40 -4.08
N VAL A 364 -10.49 23.26 -3.89
CA VAL A 364 -9.86 22.03 -3.34
C VAL A 364 -10.22 20.82 -4.19
N GLN A 365 -9.22 20.05 -4.60
CA GLN A 365 -9.37 18.74 -5.21
C GLN A 365 -8.86 17.68 -4.22
N GLU A 366 -9.77 16.89 -3.64
CA GLU A 366 -9.43 15.71 -2.84
C GLU A 366 -9.33 14.50 -3.77
N VAL A 367 -8.25 13.73 -3.64
CA VAL A 367 -8.01 12.49 -4.38
C VAL A 367 -7.63 11.38 -3.40
N MET A 368 -8.28 10.23 -3.51
CA MET A 368 -7.83 8.97 -2.92
C MET A 368 -7.50 7.97 -4.02
N ALA A 369 -6.31 7.35 -3.97
CA ALA A 369 -5.93 6.32 -4.94
C ALA A 369 -5.18 5.14 -4.32
N GLU A 370 -5.24 3.99 -4.98
CA GLU A 370 -4.68 2.71 -4.54
C GLU A 370 -3.25 2.56 -5.04
N SER A 371 -2.31 2.13 -4.18
CA SER A 371 -0.89 1.97 -4.56
C SER A 371 -0.66 0.65 -5.30
N THR A 372 -0.25 0.72 -6.58
CA THR A 372 0.07 -0.48 -7.39
C THR A 372 1.12 -1.40 -6.72
N LEU A 373 1.94 -0.84 -5.83
CA LEU A 373 2.99 -1.54 -5.08
C LEU A 373 2.48 -2.42 -3.94
N CYS A 374 1.21 -2.29 -3.51
CA CYS A 374 0.66 -3.00 -2.34
C CYS A 374 0.83 -4.52 -2.40
N PHE A 375 0.77 -5.10 -3.60
CA PHE A 375 1.01 -6.53 -3.84
C PHE A 375 2.35 -6.83 -4.51
N LEU A 376 2.84 -5.94 -5.38
CA LEU A 376 4.08 -6.15 -6.15
C LEU A 376 5.34 -6.04 -5.29
N PHE A 377 5.42 -5.08 -4.37
CA PHE A 377 6.64 -4.86 -3.58
C PHE A 377 6.88 -5.96 -2.52
N PRO A 378 5.85 -6.46 -1.79
CA PRO A 378 6.01 -7.64 -0.93
C PRO A 378 6.49 -8.91 -1.66
N GLN A 379 6.17 -9.10 -2.95
CA GLN A 379 6.69 -10.24 -3.73
C GLN A 379 8.22 -10.21 -3.88
N GLN A 380 8.82 -9.01 -3.90
CA GLN A 380 10.28 -8.85 -3.94
C GLN A 380 10.92 -9.17 -2.58
N LEU A 381 10.31 -8.71 -1.47
CA LEU A 381 10.74 -9.07 -0.11
C LEU A 381 10.69 -10.57 0.12
N LEU A 382 9.58 -11.21 -0.26
CA LEU A 382 9.44 -12.66 -0.21
C LEU A 382 10.48 -13.36 -1.10
N GLY A 383 10.78 -12.83 -2.29
CA GLY A 383 11.85 -13.33 -3.14
C GLY A 383 13.23 -13.33 -2.46
N LEU A 384 13.59 -12.22 -1.80
CA LEU A 384 14.84 -12.09 -1.04
C LEU A 384 14.88 -13.10 0.13
N TRP A 385 13.80 -13.22 0.90
CA TRP A 385 13.73 -14.15 2.03
C TRP A 385 13.71 -15.62 1.60
N ILE A 386 13.10 -15.97 0.46
CA ILE A 386 13.17 -17.34 -0.10
C ILE A 386 14.62 -17.68 -0.49
N ASN A 387 15.35 -16.75 -1.13
CA ASN A 387 16.76 -16.96 -1.46
C ASN A 387 17.61 -17.14 -0.19
N GLU A 388 17.34 -16.35 0.86
CA GLU A 388 18.06 -16.45 2.13
C GLU A 388 17.79 -17.78 2.86
N GLU A 389 16.54 -18.26 2.94
CA GLU A 389 16.28 -19.60 3.47
C GLU A 389 16.89 -20.71 2.59
N LYS A 390 16.97 -20.52 1.25
CA LYS A 390 17.70 -21.44 0.36
C LYS A 390 19.20 -21.45 0.66
N GLU A 391 19.81 -20.28 0.87
CA GLU A 391 21.21 -20.19 1.28
C GLU A 391 21.43 -20.93 2.61
N LEU A 392 20.61 -20.65 3.64
CA LEU A 392 20.72 -21.31 4.96
C LEU A 392 20.51 -22.84 4.89
N LEU A 393 19.60 -23.31 4.04
CA LEU A 393 19.40 -24.73 3.77
C LEU A 393 20.66 -25.38 3.16
N GLN A 394 21.32 -24.68 2.22
CA GLN A 394 22.59 -25.12 1.63
C GLN A 394 23.77 -25.03 2.61
N GLU A 395 23.76 -24.06 3.55
CA GLU A 395 24.78 -23.94 4.60
C GLU A 395 24.71 -25.16 5.56
N VAL A 396 23.51 -25.56 6.00
CA VAL A 396 23.31 -26.72 6.90
C VAL A 396 23.51 -28.07 6.18
N ALA A 397 23.10 -28.19 4.92
CA ALA A 397 23.36 -29.40 4.11
C ALA A 397 24.84 -29.60 3.78
N GLY A 398 25.63 -28.52 3.77
CA GLY A 398 27.07 -28.54 3.49
C GLY A 398 27.94 -29.17 4.59
N ILE A 399 27.40 -29.42 5.79
CA ILE A 399 28.12 -30.11 6.87
C ILE A 399 28.45 -31.58 6.49
N GLY A 400 27.63 -32.20 5.64
CA GLY A 400 27.62 -33.66 5.46
C GLY A 400 26.67 -34.35 6.44
N GLU A 401 26.62 -35.68 6.40
CA GLU A 401 25.74 -36.48 7.27
C GLU A 401 26.41 -36.66 8.64
N LEU A 402 25.71 -36.25 9.71
CA LEU A 402 26.20 -36.37 11.10
C LEU A 402 25.70 -37.66 11.77
N VAL A 403 26.35 -38.05 12.88
CA VAL A 403 25.90 -39.10 13.80
C VAL A 403 24.80 -38.61 14.75
N GLU A 404 24.04 -39.51 15.36
CA GLU A 404 23.06 -39.14 16.41
C GLU A 404 23.77 -38.72 17.71
N PRO A 405 23.22 -37.75 18.48
CA PRO A 405 21.90 -37.10 18.34
C PRO A 405 21.88 -35.91 17.35
N TRP A 406 23.02 -35.56 16.74
CA TRP A 406 23.14 -34.39 15.89
C TRP A 406 22.48 -34.56 14.52
N HIS A 407 22.40 -35.79 14.00
CA HIS A 407 21.62 -36.13 12.80
C HIS A 407 20.15 -35.70 12.95
N SER A 408 19.50 -36.09 14.05
CA SER A 408 18.12 -35.70 14.36
C SER A 408 17.95 -34.18 14.43
N LEU A 409 18.90 -33.44 15.02
CA LEU A 409 18.87 -31.98 15.05
C LEU A 409 19.12 -31.35 13.66
N GLN A 410 19.98 -31.94 12.84
CA GLN A 410 20.27 -31.49 11.47
C GLN A 410 19.04 -31.64 10.57
N VAL A 411 18.36 -32.79 10.62
CA VAL A 411 17.11 -33.01 9.87
C VAL A 411 16.02 -32.03 10.32
N GLN A 412 15.84 -31.82 11.63
CA GLN A 412 14.90 -30.81 12.16
C GLN A 412 15.24 -29.39 11.66
N LEU A 413 16.51 -29.03 11.56
CA LEU A 413 16.94 -27.71 11.07
C LEU A 413 16.72 -27.53 9.56
N LEU A 414 16.96 -28.59 8.77
CA LEU A 414 16.68 -28.62 7.33
C LEU A 414 15.17 -28.50 7.05
N ASP A 415 14.33 -29.30 7.72
CA ASP A 415 12.87 -29.25 7.58
C ASP A 415 12.29 -27.88 7.96
N LYS A 416 12.86 -27.24 8.99
CA LYS A 416 12.51 -25.88 9.41
C LYS A 416 12.78 -24.83 8.32
N HIS A 417 13.89 -24.95 7.57
CA HIS A 417 14.14 -24.09 6.41
C HIS A 417 13.23 -24.43 5.22
N LEU A 418 13.03 -25.71 4.92
CA LEU A 418 12.07 -26.15 3.88
C LEU A 418 10.64 -25.65 4.17
N TYR A 419 10.22 -25.64 5.44
CA TYR A 419 8.95 -25.07 5.88
C TYR A 419 8.86 -23.57 5.58
N PHE A 420 9.86 -22.76 5.95
CA PHE A 420 9.85 -21.33 5.63
C PHE A 420 9.95 -21.04 4.14
N MET A 421 10.73 -21.81 3.38
CA MET A 421 10.77 -21.71 1.92
C MET A 421 9.39 -21.97 1.29
N ARG A 422 8.70 -23.05 1.71
CA ARG A 422 7.32 -23.36 1.26
C ARG A 422 6.35 -22.24 1.65
N LEU A 423 6.41 -21.77 2.89
CA LEU A 423 5.51 -20.73 3.42
C LEU A 423 5.66 -19.38 2.71
N TYR A 424 6.91 -18.89 2.52
CA TYR A 424 7.16 -17.66 1.77
C TYR A 424 6.86 -17.82 0.27
N SER A 425 7.11 -18.99 -0.33
CA SER A 425 6.80 -19.26 -1.74
C SER A 425 5.29 -19.28 -1.99
N GLN A 426 4.51 -19.93 -1.11
CA GLN A 426 3.06 -19.92 -1.17
C GLN A 426 2.52 -18.49 -0.99
N ALA A 427 3.05 -17.73 -0.02
CA ALA A 427 2.68 -16.32 0.15
C ALA A 427 2.98 -15.50 -1.12
N LYS A 428 4.14 -15.70 -1.77
CA LYS A 428 4.49 -15.01 -3.01
C LYS A 428 3.53 -15.37 -4.15
N GLN A 429 3.22 -16.66 -4.33
CA GLN A 429 2.25 -17.14 -5.32
C GLN A 429 0.85 -16.57 -5.08
N ASN A 430 0.39 -16.52 -3.83
CA ASN A 430 -0.91 -15.93 -3.47
C ASN A 430 -0.98 -14.43 -3.83
N LEU A 431 0.09 -13.67 -3.60
CA LEU A 431 0.19 -12.25 -3.98
C LEU A 431 0.30 -12.05 -5.51
N GLN A 432 0.83 -13.04 -6.25
CA GLN A 432 0.90 -13.04 -7.71
C GLN A 432 -0.45 -13.44 -8.35
N ALA A 433 -1.23 -14.31 -7.69
CA ALA A 433 -2.54 -14.74 -8.12
C ALA A 433 -3.66 -13.71 -7.83
N HIS A 434 -3.43 -12.74 -6.95
CA HIS A 434 -4.39 -11.69 -6.63
C HIS A 434 -4.68 -10.79 -7.84
N LYS A 435 -5.96 -10.63 -8.16
CA LYS A 435 -6.48 -9.79 -9.25
C LYS A 435 -7.55 -8.83 -8.70
N GLY A 436 -7.71 -7.66 -9.33
CA GLY A 436 -8.69 -6.65 -8.94
C GLY A 436 -8.05 -5.40 -8.31
N SER A 437 -8.47 -5.03 -7.11
CA SER A 437 -8.02 -3.81 -6.42
C SER A 437 -6.52 -3.84 -6.08
N PHE A 438 -5.87 -2.68 -6.10
CA PHE A 438 -4.46 -2.49 -5.73
C PHE A 438 -4.26 -2.24 -4.22
N PHE A 439 -5.18 -2.71 -3.37
CA PHE A 439 -5.01 -2.73 -1.91
C PHE A 439 -5.66 -3.98 -1.31
N LYS A 440 -5.21 -4.40 -0.11
CA LYS A 440 -5.85 -5.45 0.71
C LYS A 440 -7.01 -4.86 1.55
N PRO A 441 -8.27 -5.27 1.35
CA PRO A 441 -9.39 -4.77 2.15
C PRO A 441 -9.31 -5.14 3.63
N SER A 442 -9.76 -4.23 4.50
CA SER A 442 -9.75 -4.43 5.96
C SER A 442 -10.81 -5.41 6.48
N SER A 443 -11.77 -5.81 5.64
CA SER A 443 -12.56 -7.03 5.79
C SER A 443 -11.66 -8.27 5.74
N ARG A 444 -10.87 -8.43 4.67
CA ARG A 444 -9.84 -9.47 4.48
C ARG A 444 -8.57 -9.28 5.33
N LYS A 445 -8.56 -8.46 6.39
CA LYS A 445 -7.35 -8.25 7.23
C LYS A 445 -6.80 -9.54 7.86
N LEU A 446 -7.69 -10.47 8.26
CA LEU A 446 -7.33 -11.76 8.85
C LEU A 446 -6.88 -12.81 7.81
N ASP A 447 -7.00 -12.50 6.52
CA ASP A 447 -6.65 -13.40 5.43
C ASP A 447 -5.14 -13.63 5.37
N LYS A 448 -4.75 -14.89 5.62
CA LYS A 448 -3.37 -15.38 5.55
C LYS A 448 -2.78 -15.34 4.14
N SER A 449 -3.60 -15.57 3.11
CA SER A 449 -3.12 -15.62 1.73
C SER A 449 -2.46 -14.31 1.29
N LEU A 450 -2.95 -13.18 1.84
CA LEU A 450 -2.45 -11.84 1.59
C LEU A 450 -1.72 -11.24 2.81
N GLU A 451 -1.17 -12.03 3.75
CA GLU A 451 -0.71 -11.46 5.03
C GLU A 451 0.48 -10.48 4.93
N PHE A 452 1.35 -10.63 3.94
CA PHE A 452 2.46 -9.71 3.66
C PHE A 452 2.05 -8.40 2.97
N ALA A 453 0.80 -8.29 2.47
CA ALA A 453 0.29 -7.07 1.85
C ALA A 453 -0.30 -6.10 2.90
N PRO A 454 0.12 -4.82 2.94
CA PRO A 454 -0.41 -3.85 3.89
C PRO A 454 -1.92 -3.61 3.73
N VAL A 455 -2.64 -3.63 4.84
CA VAL A 455 -4.11 -3.43 4.86
C VAL A 455 -4.46 -1.99 4.47
N ASN A 456 -5.41 -1.83 3.53
CA ASN A 456 -6.04 -0.55 3.19
C ASN A 456 -5.06 0.58 2.77
N LEU A 457 -3.90 0.22 2.18
CA LEU A 457 -2.88 1.15 1.70
C LEU A 457 -3.40 2.04 0.56
N HIS A 458 -3.48 3.35 0.81
CA HIS A 458 -3.91 4.36 -0.16
C HIS A 458 -3.10 5.66 -0.01
N LEU A 459 -2.90 6.37 -1.11
CA LEU A 459 -2.56 7.80 -1.10
C LEU A 459 -3.83 8.61 -0.84
N GLN A 460 -3.80 9.52 0.12
CA GLN A 460 -4.76 10.62 0.26
C GLN A 460 -4.04 11.91 -0.11
N ARG A 461 -4.57 12.64 -1.10
CA ARG A 461 -3.99 13.86 -1.64
C ARG A 461 -5.04 14.96 -1.61
N ILE A 462 -4.69 16.15 -1.12
CA ILE A 462 -5.40 17.38 -1.50
C ILE A 462 -4.49 18.24 -2.36
N TRP A 463 -5.04 18.76 -3.45
CA TRP A 463 -4.53 19.97 -4.08
C TRP A 463 -5.43 21.13 -3.65
N VAL A 464 -4.82 22.26 -3.31
CA VAL A 464 -5.51 23.46 -2.84
C VAL A 464 -5.03 24.67 -3.63
N GLN A 465 -5.94 25.59 -3.96
CA GLN A 465 -5.65 26.90 -4.53
C GLN A 465 -6.52 27.97 -3.87
N ASN A 466 -5.89 29.06 -3.41
CA ASN A 466 -6.56 30.31 -3.06
C ASN A 466 -5.96 31.43 -3.94
N ASP A 467 -6.76 31.99 -4.84
CA ASP A 467 -6.33 33.03 -5.78
C ASP A 467 -6.09 34.39 -5.10
N THR A 468 -6.84 34.71 -4.05
CA THR A 468 -6.64 35.93 -3.22
C THR A 468 -5.26 35.92 -2.55
N LEU A 469 -4.82 34.75 -2.06
CA LEU A 469 -3.46 34.53 -1.53
C LEU A 469 -2.40 34.27 -2.60
N LYS A 470 -2.80 34.09 -3.88
CA LYS A 470 -1.96 33.57 -4.98
C LYS A 470 -1.18 32.29 -4.62
N LYS A 471 -1.74 31.46 -3.73
CA LYS A 471 -1.10 30.27 -3.18
C LYS A 471 -1.77 29.00 -3.72
N CYS A 472 -0.97 28.03 -4.12
CA CYS A 472 -1.44 26.67 -4.37
C CYS A 472 -0.40 25.62 -3.91
N GLY A 473 -0.83 24.38 -3.70
CA GLY A 473 0.06 23.29 -3.28
C GLY A 473 -0.60 21.93 -3.20
N PHE A 474 0.22 20.87 -3.25
CA PHE A 474 -0.18 19.50 -2.93
C PHE A 474 0.15 19.16 -1.48
N TYR A 475 -0.71 18.38 -0.84
CA TYR A 475 -0.49 17.79 0.48
C TYR A 475 -0.89 16.31 0.43
N ASP A 476 0.11 15.44 0.60
CA ASP A 476 -0.03 13.99 0.52
C ASP A 476 0.14 13.36 1.91
N THR A 477 -0.83 12.54 2.32
CA THR A 477 -0.77 11.67 3.50
C THR A 477 -1.06 10.24 3.07
N ILE A 478 -0.14 9.30 3.34
CA ILE A 478 -0.36 7.88 3.06
C ILE A 478 -1.16 7.25 4.21
N THR A 479 -2.28 6.63 3.90
CA THR A 479 -3.09 5.89 4.87
C THR A 479 -2.86 4.40 4.73
N VAL A 480 -2.60 3.72 5.85
CA VAL A 480 -2.33 2.27 5.88
C VAL A 480 -2.72 1.69 7.24
N GLY A 481 -3.20 0.44 7.26
CA GLY A 481 -3.54 -0.29 8.47
C GLY A 481 -2.33 -0.47 9.41
N ALA A 482 -2.58 -0.98 10.61
CA ALA A 482 -1.50 -1.29 11.54
C ALA A 482 -0.52 -2.30 10.93
N PHE A 483 0.78 -2.10 11.15
CA PHE A 483 1.82 -3.01 10.69
C PHE A 483 1.88 -4.23 11.62
N THR A 484 1.05 -5.25 11.35
CA THR A 484 0.83 -6.38 12.26
C THR A 484 0.43 -7.65 11.50
N ALA A 485 0.88 -8.81 12.01
CA ALA A 485 0.41 -10.12 11.55
C ALA A 485 -1.01 -10.40 12.09
N HIS A 486 -2.02 -9.73 11.53
CA HIS A 486 -3.44 -9.83 11.91
C HIS A 486 -3.98 -11.27 11.96
N SER A 487 -3.45 -12.17 11.13
CA SER A 487 -3.76 -13.60 11.04
C SER A 487 -3.27 -14.42 12.25
N HIS A 488 -2.33 -13.90 13.05
CA HIS A 488 -1.74 -14.57 14.20
C HIS A 488 -2.48 -14.17 15.50
N LYS A 489 -3.33 -15.06 16.02
CA LYS A 489 -3.99 -14.89 17.35
C LYS A 489 -2.91 -14.64 18.42
N SER A 490 -2.93 -13.49 19.09
CA SER A 490 -1.82 -13.00 19.92
C SER A 490 -1.70 -13.64 21.31
N LYS A 491 -1.90 -14.96 21.44
CA LYS A 491 -1.69 -15.72 22.69
C LYS A 491 -0.30 -15.49 23.33
N THR A 492 0.71 -15.16 22.51
CA THR A 492 2.08 -14.84 22.95
C THR A 492 2.40 -13.34 23.01
N GLY A 493 1.54 -12.48 22.45
CA GLY A 493 1.73 -11.03 22.33
C GLY A 493 2.41 -10.55 21.02
N GLY A 494 2.58 -9.23 20.90
CA GLY A 494 3.25 -8.54 19.78
C GLY A 494 4.78 -8.39 19.93
N LEU A 495 5.44 -7.85 18.89
CA LEU A 495 6.89 -7.92 18.72
C LEU A 495 7.72 -7.40 19.90
N ILE A 496 7.37 -6.29 20.55
CA ILE A 496 8.11 -5.81 21.74
C ILE A 496 8.19 -6.88 22.82
N LYS A 497 7.04 -7.48 23.19
CA LYS A 497 6.98 -8.53 24.22
C LYS A 497 7.74 -9.78 23.81
N LEU A 498 7.62 -10.17 22.54
CA LEU A 498 8.32 -11.33 21.98
C LEU A 498 9.85 -11.14 21.94
N LEU A 499 10.32 -9.95 21.58
CA LEU A 499 11.75 -9.60 21.58
C LEU A 499 12.32 -9.49 23.00
N GLN A 500 11.54 -8.97 23.95
CA GLN A 500 11.89 -9.00 25.37
C GLN A 500 12.02 -10.45 25.88
N GLN A 501 11.05 -11.31 25.58
CA GLN A 501 11.09 -12.73 25.94
C GLN A 501 12.29 -13.48 25.34
N LEU A 502 12.76 -13.12 24.14
CA LEU A 502 14.00 -13.65 23.58
C LEU A 502 15.23 -13.21 24.40
N LYS A 503 15.33 -11.91 24.73
CA LYS A 503 16.46 -11.37 25.53
C LYS A 503 16.50 -11.91 26.97
N GLU A 504 15.35 -12.22 27.56
CA GLU A 504 15.23 -12.78 28.91
C GLU A 504 15.47 -14.31 28.97
N SER A 505 15.74 -14.95 27.83
CA SER A 505 15.91 -16.41 27.69
C SER A 505 17.35 -16.82 27.34
N PRO A 506 18.39 -16.42 28.11
CA PRO A 506 19.10 -17.47 28.89
C PRO A 506 19.86 -16.98 30.14
N ILE A 507 19.40 -17.30 31.37
CA ILE A 507 20.19 -17.11 32.63
C ILE A 507 20.02 -18.28 33.62
N LYS A 508 19.49 -19.46 33.21
CA LYS A 508 19.19 -20.57 34.14
C LYS A 508 19.78 -21.95 33.80
N SER A 509 20.58 -22.06 32.75
CA SER A 509 21.48 -23.20 32.52
C SER A 509 22.86 -22.87 33.11
N LYS A 510 23.28 -23.57 34.16
CA LYS A 510 24.67 -23.54 34.63
C LYS A 510 25.51 -24.54 33.81
N LEU A 511 25.92 -24.13 32.63
CA LEU A 511 27.19 -24.46 31.95
C LEU A 511 27.21 -23.62 30.66
N ASP A 512 28.39 -23.06 30.36
CA ASP A 512 28.76 -22.34 29.13
C ASP A 512 27.98 -21.06 28.75
N ALA A 513 28.63 -20.26 27.89
CA ALA A 513 28.23 -18.91 27.49
C ALA A 513 27.25 -18.93 26.28
N PRO A 514 26.48 -17.87 25.99
CA PRO A 514 25.28 -17.97 25.14
C PRO A 514 25.60 -18.28 23.67
N SER A 515 25.16 -19.46 23.20
CA SER A 515 25.29 -19.88 21.79
C SER A 515 24.62 -18.92 20.79
N ILE A 516 23.59 -18.19 21.22
CA ILE A 516 22.92 -17.15 20.42
C ILE A 516 23.92 -16.07 19.94
N ASP A 517 24.86 -15.64 20.79
CA ASP A 517 25.81 -14.60 20.42
C ASP A 517 26.85 -15.13 19.41
N LYS A 518 27.28 -16.40 19.54
CA LYS A 518 28.14 -17.07 18.53
C LYS A 518 27.45 -17.12 17.15
N ILE A 519 26.16 -17.45 17.10
CA ILE A 519 25.38 -17.49 15.86
C ILE A 519 25.32 -16.11 15.20
N VAL A 520 25.07 -15.04 15.97
CA VAL A 520 25.00 -13.66 15.45
C VAL A 520 26.37 -13.20 14.93
N VAL A 521 27.45 -13.42 15.69
CA VAL A 521 28.82 -13.06 15.28
C VAL A 521 29.22 -13.78 13.99
N ALA A 522 28.98 -15.09 13.90
CA ALA A 522 29.27 -15.86 12.68
C ALA A 522 28.42 -15.38 11.48
N HIS A 523 27.16 -15.01 11.70
CA HIS A 523 26.30 -14.46 10.64
C HIS A 523 26.79 -13.10 10.12
N ASP A 524 27.09 -12.17 11.02
CA ASP A 524 27.54 -10.82 10.65
C ASP A 524 28.90 -10.87 9.95
N ALA A 525 29.80 -11.75 10.39
CA ALA A 525 31.06 -12.00 9.70
C ALA A 525 30.86 -12.61 8.30
N ILE A 526 29.88 -13.52 8.09
CA ILE A 526 29.48 -13.97 6.74
C ILE A 526 28.98 -12.80 5.88
N GLN A 527 28.15 -11.89 6.41
CA GLN A 527 27.65 -10.73 5.65
C GLN A 527 28.81 -9.79 5.26
N ALA A 528 29.75 -9.56 6.17
CA ALA A 528 30.92 -8.72 5.95
C ALA A 528 31.92 -9.35 4.94
N ILE A 529 32.15 -10.67 5.00
CA ILE A 529 32.91 -11.41 3.97
C ILE A 529 32.20 -11.30 2.61
N LYS A 530 30.88 -11.53 2.55
CA LYS A 530 30.08 -11.36 1.32
C LYS A 530 30.18 -9.94 0.74
N GLN A 531 30.30 -8.91 1.59
CA GLN A 531 30.49 -7.52 1.15
C GLN A 531 31.91 -7.23 0.66
N LEU A 532 32.95 -7.53 1.44
CA LEU A 532 34.35 -7.32 1.01
C LEU A 532 34.69 -8.13 -0.24
N ARG A 533 34.11 -9.34 -0.41
CA ARG A 533 34.21 -10.13 -1.65
C ARG A 533 33.65 -9.38 -2.87
N ARG A 534 32.52 -8.68 -2.76
CA ARG A 534 31.98 -7.85 -3.86
C ARG A 534 32.93 -6.70 -4.20
N GLU A 535 33.45 -6.00 -3.19
CA GLU A 535 34.35 -4.87 -3.39
C GLU A 535 35.70 -5.26 -4.01
N VAL A 536 36.28 -6.38 -3.57
CA VAL A 536 37.54 -6.92 -4.12
C VAL A 536 37.33 -7.43 -5.55
N VAL A 537 36.19 -8.05 -5.87
CA VAL A 537 35.84 -8.46 -7.25
C VAL A 537 35.64 -7.24 -8.16
N GLU A 538 35.08 -6.14 -7.67
CA GLU A 538 34.96 -4.91 -8.47
C GLU A 538 36.32 -4.21 -8.64
N ALA A 539 37.18 -4.23 -7.62
CA ALA A 539 38.58 -3.80 -7.74
C ALA A 539 39.34 -4.65 -8.79
N MET A 540 39.15 -5.98 -8.82
CA MET A 540 39.67 -6.83 -9.91
C MET A 540 39.13 -6.39 -11.28
N ARG A 541 37.86 -5.99 -11.38
CA ARG A 541 37.22 -5.55 -12.63
C ARG A 541 37.83 -4.24 -13.15
N LEU A 542 38.02 -3.26 -12.26
CA LEU A 542 38.70 -2.00 -12.57
C LEU A 542 40.16 -2.21 -12.97
N LEU A 543 40.87 -3.10 -12.27
CA LEU A 543 42.25 -3.48 -12.59
C LEU A 543 42.36 -4.20 -13.95
N MET A 544 41.42 -5.08 -14.29
CA MET A 544 41.31 -5.71 -15.61
C MET A 544 41.01 -4.71 -16.72
N LYS A 545 40.17 -3.69 -16.45
CA LYS A 545 39.89 -2.60 -17.40
C LYS A 545 41.16 -1.80 -17.69
N LEU A 546 41.88 -1.35 -16.65
CA LEU A 546 43.15 -0.63 -16.82
C LEU A 546 44.21 -1.49 -17.54
N ALA A 547 44.27 -2.80 -17.25
CA ALA A 547 45.17 -3.72 -17.94
C ALA A 547 44.82 -3.92 -19.42
N LYS A 548 43.53 -3.98 -19.78
CA LYS A 548 43.07 -4.04 -21.18
C LYS A 548 43.38 -2.73 -21.92
N GLU A 549 43.26 -1.59 -21.26
CA GLU A 549 43.59 -0.26 -21.78
C GLU A 549 45.10 0.07 -21.71
N LYS A 550 45.93 -0.84 -21.16
CA LYS A 550 47.38 -0.67 -20.88
C LYS A 550 47.74 0.61 -20.08
N LYS A 551 46.82 1.08 -19.24
CA LYS A 551 46.97 2.29 -18.41
C LYS A 551 47.54 1.94 -17.05
N THR A 552 48.83 2.21 -16.83
CA THR A 552 49.48 2.04 -15.52
C THR A 552 49.00 3.00 -14.42
N PRO A 553 48.54 4.25 -14.67
CA PRO A 553 48.03 5.12 -13.62
C PRO A 553 46.80 4.51 -12.94
N GLY A 554 46.80 4.47 -11.61
CA GLY A 554 45.71 3.91 -10.80
C GLY A 554 45.79 2.41 -10.53
N MET A 555 46.54 1.61 -11.31
CA MET A 555 46.61 0.15 -11.09
C MET A 555 47.15 -0.21 -9.70
N LEU A 556 48.22 0.46 -9.25
CA LEU A 556 48.82 0.19 -7.95
C LEU A 556 47.93 0.62 -6.77
N SER A 557 47.22 1.74 -6.87
CA SER A 557 46.26 2.15 -5.82
C SER A 557 45.08 1.19 -5.69
N ILE A 558 44.64 0.56 -6.80
CA ILE A 558 43.64 -0.51 -6.75
C ILE A 558 44.22 -1.75 -6.07
N CYS A 559 45.47 -2.13 -6.34
CA CYS A 559 46.14 -3.21 -5.63
C CYS A 559 46.31 -2.92 -4.13
N ASP A 560 46.70 -1.71 -3.74
CA ASP A 560 46.87 -1.33 -2.33
C ASP A 560 45.52 -1.27 -1.59
N ASP A 561 44.42 -0.91 -2.27
CA ASP A 561 43.05 -1.02 -1.77
C ASP A 561 42.61 -2.49 -1.61
N MET A 562 42.88 -3.35 -2.60
CA MET A 562 42.64 -4.80 -2.50
C MET A 562 43.40 -5.42 -1.32
N VAL A 563 44.68 -5.10 -1.12
CA VAL A 563 45.49 -5.59 0.00
C VAL A 563 44.90 -5.17 1.36
N LYS A 564 44.44 -3.92 1.48
CA LYS A 564 43.75 -3.45 2.69
C LYS A 564 42.48 -4.25 2.94
N LYS A 565 41.62 -4.41 1.92
CA LYS A 565 40.35 -5.14 2.02
C LYS A 565 40.53 -6.62 2.33
N THR A 566 41.53 -7.29 1.73
CA THR A 566 41.86 -8.68 2.10
C THR A 566 42.39 -8.78 3.53
N ARG A 567 43.14 -7.78 4.02
CA ARG A 567 43.61 -7.77 5.41
C ARG A 567 42.46 -7.54 6.40
N THR A 568 41.55 -6.61 6.11
CA THR A 568 40.32 -6.42 6.89
C THR A 568 39.49 -7.71 6.94
N LEU A 569 39.37 -8.40 5.80
CA LEU A 569 38.65 -9.67 5.68
C LEU A 569 39.24 -10.79 6.55
N LEU A 570 40.56 -10.83 6.73
CA LEU A 570 41.22 -11.77 7.66
C LEU A 570 40.99 -11.39 9.14
N THR A 571 40.79 -10.11 9.45
CA THR A 571 40.52 -9.62 10.81
C THR A 571 39.03 -9.62 11.22
N LEU A 572 38.13 -10.09 10.34
CA LEU A 572 36.68 -10.17 10.63
C LEU A 572 36.27 -11.43 11.41
N TRP A 573 37.17 -12.40 11.57
CA TRP A 573 36.86 -13.73 12.08
C TRP A 573 37.69 -14.09 13.30
N ASP A 574 37.09 -14.84 14.23
CA ASP A 574 37.76 -15.40 15.40
C ASP A 574 38.20 -16.84 15.10
N ALA A 575 39.50 -17.11 15.11
CA ALA A 575 40.06 -18.42 14.83
C ALA A 575 39.55 -19.50 15.80
N GLY A 576 39.33 -19.16 17.08
CA GLY A 576 38.82 -20.11 18.07
C GLY A 576 37.40 -20.58 17.75
N LEU A 577 36.57 -19.73 17.12
CA LEU A 577 35.25 -20.11 16.61
C LEU A 577 35.31 -20.96 15.34
N VAL A 578 36.42 -20.90 14.57
CA VAL A 578 36.66 -21.87 13.48
C VAL A 578 37.02 -23.23 14.09
N GLU A 579 38.03 -23.25 14.94
CA GLU A 579 38.58 -24.47 15.56
C GLU A 579 37.48 -25.25 16.31
N GLU A 580 36.69 -24.58 17.16
CA GLU A 580 35.54 -25.18 17.85
C GLU A 580 34.56 -25.86 16.88
N ALA A 581 34.28 -25.24 15.73
CA ALA A 581 33.35 -25.77 14.75
C ALA A 581 33.96 -26.84 13.83
N LEU A 582 35.27 -26.83 13.59
CA LEU A 582 35.96 -27.87 12.83
C LEU A 582 36.09 -29.14 13.67
N THR A 583 36.57 -29.04 14.92
CA THR A 583 36.65 -30.16 15.86
C THR A 583 35.27 -30.80 16.06
N PHE A 584 34.21 -29.99 16.21
CA PHE A 584 32.84 -30.51 16.27
C PHE A 584 32.45 -31.36 15.05
N VAL A 585 32.84 -30.95 13.83
CA VAL A 585 32.54 -31.71 12.60
C VAL A 585 33.40 -32.97 12.52
N GLU A 586 34.67 -32.90 12.89
CA GLU A 586 35.58 -34.06 12.92
C GLU A 586 35.12 -35.13 13.91
N GLU A 587 34.60 -34.73 15.08
CA GLU A 587 34.06 -35.64 16.11
C GLU A 587 32.73 -36.30 15.71
N HIS A 588 31.90 -35.66 14.88
CA HIS A 588 30.49 -36.05 14.69
C HIS A 588 30.07 -36.34 13.23
N LYS A 589 30.95 -36.22 12.24
CA LYS A 589 30.67 -36.58 10.84
C LYS A 589 30.68 -38.10 10.65
N VAL A 590 29.77 -38.64 9.85
CA VAL A 590 29.73 -40.07 9.54
C VAL A 590 30.92 -40.45 8.64
N THR A 591 31.84 -41.24 9.17
CA THR A 591 32.84 -41.99 8.39
C THR A 591 32.16 -43.16 7.68
N GLU A 592 32.44 -43.39 6.39
CA GLU A 592 31.81 -44.49 5.64
C GLU A 592 32.27 -45.87 6.17
N PRO A 593 31.35 -46.77 6.57
CA PRO A 593 31.68 -48.18 6.77
C PRO A 593 31.86 -48.87 5.41
N LEU A 594 32.88 -49.72 5.29
CA LEU A 594 33.35 -50.35 4.03
C LEU A 594 32.43 -51.47 3.46
N THR A 595 31.13 -51.45 3.76
CA THR A 595 30.18 -52.51 3.40
C THR A 595 28.91 -51.95 2.77
N GLN A 596 28.70 -52.27 1.49
CA GLN A 596 27.47 -51.96 0.76
C GLN A 596 26.35 -52.94 1.13
N GLU A 597 25.33 -52.47 1.85
CA GLU A 597 24.01 -53.11 1.94
C GLU A 597 22.91 -52.07 1.68
N GLU A 598 21.77 -52.52 1.16
CA GLU A 598 20.72 -51.67 0.57
C GLU A 598 19.83 -50.97 1.62
N ILE A 599 20.41 -50.06 2.39
CA ILE A 599 19.67 -49.22 3.33
C ILE A 599 18.79 -48.22 2.54
N PRO A 600 17.47 -48.13 2.81
CA PRO A 600 16.59 -47.19 2.10
C PRO A 600 17.02 -45.74 2.34
N MET A 601 17.32 -45.04 1.24
CA MET A 601 17.85 -43.66 1.19
C MET A 601 17.35 -42.75 2.31
N SER A 602 18.29 -42.30 3.16
CA SER A 602 18.01 -41.44 4.33
C SER A 602 17.31 -40.13 3.92
N PRO A 603 16.51 -39.50 4.82
CA PRO A 603 15.89 -38.21 4.54
C PRO A 603 16.92 -37.16 4.11
N PHE A 604 18.10 -37.16 4.72
CA PHE A 604 19.24 -36.33 4.33
C PHE A 604 19.69 -36.57 2.88
N LYS A 605 19.89 -37.84 2.47
CA LYS A 605 20.27 -38.19 1.09
C LYS A 605 19.18 -37.81 0.07
N ARG A 606 17.89 -37.90 0.42
CA ARG A 606 16.78 -37.44 -0.45
C ARG A 606 16.77 -35.92 -0.60
N ILE A 607 16.88 -35.17 0.50
CA ILE A 607 16.89 -33.70 0.49
C ILE A 607 18.10 -33.17 -0.30
N THR A 608 19.28 -33.73 -0.08
CA THR A 608 20.50 -33.32 -0.78
C THR A 608 20.49 -33.64 -2.28
N GLN A 609 19.94 -34.79 -2.71
CA GLN A 609 19.73 -35.07 -4.14
C GLN A 609 18.75 -34.08 -4.79
N HIS A 610 17.61 -33.77 -4.16
CA HIS A 610 16.67 -32.78 -4.70
C HIS A 610 17.29 -31.37 -4.79
N LEU A 611 18.26 -31.04 -3.94
CA LEU A 611 19.02 -29.78 -4.03
C LEU A 611 20.03 -29.76 -5.20
N GLN A 612 20.55 -30.91 -5.63
CA GLN A 612 21.47 -31.01 -6.77
C GLN A 612 20.74 -30.95 -8.12
N PHE A 613 19.58 -31.58 -8.25
CA PHE A 613 18.81 -31.61 -9.51
C PHE A 613 18.23 -30.24 -9.93
N HIS A 614 18.17 -29.26 -9.03
CA HIS A 614 17.47 -28.00 -9.29
C HIS A 614 18.30 -26.93 -10.05
N ASP A 615 19.57 -27.20 -10.35
CA ASP A 615 20.48 -26.27 -11.05
C ASP A 615 20.28 -26.23 -12.59
N PHE A 616 19.39 -27.06 -13.17
CA PHE A 616 19.05 -27.04 -14.61
C PHE A 616 17.56 -26.77 -14.89
N LYS A 617 17.05 -25.59 -14.50
CA LYS A 617 15.94 -24.87 -15.18
C LYS A 617 15.67 -23.48 -14.57
N THR A 618 16.56 -22.52 -14.82
CA THR A 618 16.21 -21.09 -14.80
C THR A 618 15.86 -20.67 -16.22
N THR A 619 14.60 -20.34 -16.47
CA THR A 619 14.16 -19.83 -17.79
C THR A 619 14.44 -18.33 -17.83
N ASP A 620 15.51 -17.92 -18.49
CA ASP A 620 15.73 -16.52 -18.83
C ASP A 620 14.88 -16.15 -20.05
N GLU A 621 13.85 -15.31 -19.85
CA GLU A 621 13.06 -14.75 -20.95
C GLU A 621 13.61 -13.37 -21.38
N GLU A 622 14.29 -13.34 -22.52
CA GLU A 622 14.35 -12.16 -23.39
C GLU A 622 13.39 -12.37 -24.57
N PRO A 623 12.50 -11.41 -24.91
CA PRO A 623 11.41 -11.63 -25.85
C PRO A 623 11.73 -11.21 -27.29
N VAL A 624 11.23 -11.97 -28.28
CA VAL A 624 10.36 -11.52 -29.41
C VAL A 624 10.06 -12.71 -30.35
N THR A 625 8.82 -12.76 -30.88
CA THR A 625 8.24 -13.73 -31.83
C THR A 625 8.15 -13.11 -33.25
N PRO A 626 7.61 -13.75 -34.32
CA PRO A 626 7.00 -15.09 -34.53
C PRO A 626 7.81 -15.94 -35.57
N ASP A 627 7.41 -17.08 -36.16
CA ASP A 627 6.11 -17.68 -36.58
C ASP A 627 5.99 -19.21 -36.34
N SER A 628 4.75 -19.72 -36.38
CA SER A 628 4.36 -21.14 -36.26
C SER A 628 3.87 -21.69 -37.60
N PRO A 629 3.91 -23.03 -37.84
CA PRO A 629 2.78 -23.92 -37.46
C PRO A 629 3.25 -25.13 -36.61
N THR A 630 2.62 -25.49 -35.48
CA THR A 630 1.38 -26.31 -35.30
C THR A 630 1.43 -27.72 -35.91
N HIS A 631 1.06 -28.83 -35.24
CA HIS A 631 0.58 -29.03 -33.85
C HIS A 631 0.62 -30.55 -33.48
N ASN A 632 0.95 -30.88 -32.22
CA ASN A 632 0.34 -31.90 -31.31
C ASN A 632 0.00 -33.35 -31.81
N CYS A 633 -0.27 -34.38 -30.99
CA CYS A 633 -0.98 -34.40 -29.70
C CYS A 633 -0.86 -35.74 -28.93
N HIS A 634 -0.58 -35.68 -27.61
CA HIS A 634 -1.27 -36.43 -26.53
C HIS A 634 -1.24 -37.99 -26.48
N SER A 635 -1.67 -38.68 -25.41
CA SER A 635 -1.65 -38.41 -23.94
C SER A 635 -2.24 -39.60 -23.15
N PHE A 636 -1.83 -39.78 -21.90
CA PHE A 636 -2.73 -40.12 -20.78
C PHE A 636 -2.21 -39.33 -19.57
N TRP A 637 -3.01 -38.59 -18.79
CA TRP A 637 -4.39 -38.81 -18.36
C TRP A 637 -5.49 -38.28 -19.29
N SER A 638 -6.59 -39.03 -19.39
CA SER A 638 -7.90 -38.49 -19.77
C SER A 638 -9.04 -39.36 -19.26
N ALA A 639 -9.82 -38.81 -18.33
CA ALA A 639 -11.21 -39.19 -18.10
C ALA A 639 -12.05 -37.92 -18.30
N HIS A 640 -12.55 -37.72 -19.53
CA HIS A 640 -13.35 -36.55 -19.88
C HIS A 640 -14.80 -36.71 -19.40
N SER A 641 -15.29 -35.78 -18.59
CA SER A 641 -16.74 -35.61 -18.38
C SER A 641 -17.32 -34.75 -19.51
N THR A 642 -18.03 -35.38 -20.45
CA THR A 642 -18.63 -34.67 -21.58
C THR A 642 -20.01 -34.15 -21.23
N ARG A 643 -20.14 -32.86 -20.91
CA ARG A 643 -21.43 -32.16 -20.97
C ARG A 643 -21.67 -31.65 -22.39
N ARG A 644 -22.66 -32.22 -23.09
CA ARG A 644 -23.36 -31.50 -24.16
C ARG A 644 -24.47 -30.65 -23.54
N THR A 645 -24.71 -29.48 -24.11
CA THR A 645 -25.79 -28.57 -23.74
C THR A 645 -27.06 -28.86 -24.54
N THR A 646 -28.20 -28.89 -23.85
CA THR A 646 -29.53 -28.73 -24.44
C THR A 646 -30.31 -27.72 -23.60
N TYR A 647 -31.15 -26.93 -24.27
CA TYR A 647 -31.99 -25.87 -23.71
C TYR A 647 -33.31 -26.42 -23.11
N VAL A 648 -34.18 -25.49 -22.67
CA VAL A 648 -35.61 -25.62 -22.28
C VAL A 648 -35.85 -25.59 -20.74
N PRO A 649 -36.90 -24.90 -20.21
CA PRO A 649 -36.99 -24.47 -18.80
C PRO A 649 -38.10 -25.22 -18.00
N TYR A 650 -38.69 -24.57 -16.98
CA TYR A 650 -39.60 -25.04 -15.89
C TYR A 650 -38.88 -25.60 -14.64
N SER A 651 -39.37 -25.46 -13.40
CA SER A 651 -40.43 -24.59 -12.82
C SER A 651 -40.35 -24.57 -11.27
N ASP A 652 -41.37 -24.03 -10.60
CA ASP A 652 -41.52 -23.75 -9.16
C ASP A 652 -41.67 -24.99 -8.22
N TYR A 653 -42.08 -24.70 -6.97
CA TYR A 653 -42.27 -25.49 -5.73
C TYR A 653 -41.12 -25.27 -4.72
N GLU A 654 -41.26 -24.51 -3.62
CA GLU A 654 -42.25 -24.47 -2.50
C GLU A 654 -42.04 -25.55 -1.41
N ASP A 655 -42.36 -25.16 -0.17
CA ASP A 655 -42.45 -25.95 1.09
C ASP A 655 -41.15 -26.58 1.67
N GLU A 656 -40.98 -26.79 2.98
CA GLU A 656 -41.52 -26.15 4.20
C GLU A 656 -40.44 -26.28 5.31
N GLU A 657 -40.20 -25.25 6.13
CA GLU A 657 -40.59 -25.10 7.55
C GLU A 657 -39.99 -26.10 8.58
N ASN A 658 -39.80 -25.61 9.82
CA ASN A 658 -39.49 -26.35 11.08
C ASN A 658 -38.04 -26.84 11.32
N LYS A 659 -37.53 -26.88 12.57
CA LYS A 659 -37.68 -26.09 13.83
C LYS A 659 -36.56 -26.59 14.80
N ILE A 660 -36.16 -25.78 15.80
CA ILE A 660 -35.90 -26.13 17.24
C ILE A 660 -35.18 -27.49 17.54
N ASP A 661 -34.07 -27.63 18.30
CA ASP A 661 -33.60 -26.81 19.43
C ASP A 661 -32.08 -26.86 19.76
N GLU A 662 -31.75 -26.03 20.77
CA GLU A 662 -30.63 -25.99 21.73
C GLU A 662 -29.72 -27.22 22.07
N ASN A 663 -28.49 -26.88 22.52
CA ASN A 663 -27.71 -27.47 23.65
C ASN A 663 -27.25 -28.96 23.62
N SER A 664 -26.14 -29.40 24.24
CA SER A 664 -24.95 -28.73 24.83
C SER A 664 -23.87 -29.80 25.16
N ASN A 665 -22.63 -29.37 25.49
CA ASN A 665 -21.59 -30.12 26.22
C ASN A 665 -21.03 -31.42 25.57
N GLU A 666 -19.98 -32.08 26.08
CA GLU A 666 -18.61 -31.69 26.49
C GLU A 666 -17.79 -33.00 26.58
N MET A 667 -16.45 -32.95 26.46
CA MET A 667 -15.51 -34.03 26.88
C MET A 667 -15.61 -35.39 26.12
N ASN A 668 -14.60 -36.28 26.09
CA ASN A 668 -13.14 -36.17 26.24
C ASN A 668 -12.46 -37.41 25.58
N ASP A 669 -11.13 -37.50 25.63
CA ASP A 669 -10.29 -38.72 25.49
C ASP A 669 -10.17 -39.33 24.06
N GLN A 670 -8.96 -39.47 23.50
CA GLN A 670 -7.84 -40.40 23.82
C GLN A 670 -8.15 -41.86 23.47
N LEU A 671 -7.55 -42.39 22.39
CA LEU A 671 -6.33 -43.23 22.49
C LEU A 671 -5.74 -43.55 21.11
N GLU A 672 -4.62 -44.26 21.08
CA GLU A 672 -3.80 -44.54 19.91
C GLU A 672 -3.96 -46.00 19.39
N ASP A 673 -3.46 -46.19 18.17
CA ASP A 673 -2.55 -47.29 17.77
C ASP A 673 -3.00 -48.62 17.13
N ASN A 674 -2.16 -49.03 16.17
CA ASN A 674 -1.69 -50.38 15.82
C ASN A 674 -2.41 -51.35 14.83
N ILE A 675 -1.63 -51.68 13.77
CA ILE A 675 -1.33 -53.05 13.24
C ILE A 675 -2.50 -53.77 12.50
N ARG A 676 -2.36 -54.29 11.26
CA ARG A 676 -1.32 -55.20 10.72
C ARG A 676 -1.25 -55.22 9.18
N CYS A 677 -0.16 -55.75 8.61
CA CYS A 677 0.00 -56.11 7.18
C CYS A 677 -0.47 -57.56 6.90
N ILE A 678 -0.58 -57.99 5.62
CA ILE A 678 -0.03 -59.29 5.09
C ILE A 678 -0.26 -59.49 3.56
N ASN A 679 0.86 -59.72 2.85
CA ASN A 679 1.19 -60.63 1.72
C ASN A 679 0.41 -60.71 0.37
N ASN A 680 1.16 -60.44 -0.73
CA ASN A 680 1.55 -61.35 -1.85
C ASN A 680 0.51 -61.98 -2.82
N PRO A 681 0.93 -62.54 -3.99
CA PRO A 681 1.94 -62.09 -4.99
C PRO A 681 1.50 -62.35 -6.47
N ASP A 682 2.49 -62.43 -7.40
CA ASP A 682 2.48 -63.04 -8.76
C ASP A 682 1.65 -62.32 -9.86
N GLU A 683 1.90 -62.44 -11.18
CA GLU A 683 2.82 -63.29 -11.97
C GLU A 683 3.21 -62.59 -13.34
N GLU A 684 4.30 -63.06 -14.00
CA GLU A 684 4.62 -63.18 -15.46
C GLU A 684 4.00 -62.28 -16.59
N ASP A 685 4.59 -62.03 -17.79
CA ASP A 685 5.93 -62.25 -18.41
C ASP A 685 6.02 -61.60 -19.85
N ASN A 686 7.24 -61.58 -20.44
CA ASN A 686 7.60 -61.77 -21.87
C ASN A 686 7.55 -60.63 -22.96
N THR A 687 8.75 -60.22 -23.42
CA THR A 687 9.22 -59.92 -24.83
C THR A 687 8.52 -58.83 -25.72
N LYS A 688 9.08 -58.26 -26.83
CA LYS A 688 10.26 -58.60 -27.67
C LYS A 688 10.87 -57.46 -28.56
N GLU A 689 11.97 -57.83 -29.27
CA GLU A 689 12.63 -57.34 -30.53
C GLU A 689 11.71 -56.65 -31.60
N GLU A 690 12.08 -55.86 -32.64
CA GLU A 690 13.33 -55.30 -33.30
C GLU A 690 12.92 -54.17 -34.33
N GLU A 691 13.71 -53.45 -35.18
CA GLU A 691 15.16 -53.32 -35.51
C GLU A 691 15.54 -51.90 -36.05
N LEU A 692 16.83 -51.58 -35.92
CA LEU A 692 17.81 -50.68 -36.61
C LEU A 692 17.58 -50.02 -38.02
N SER A 693 18.08 -48.78 -38.20
CA SER A 693 18.83 -48.20 -39.39
C SER A 693 18.95 -46.65 -39.23
N LYS A 694 20.04 -45.89 -39.48
CA LYS A 694 21.15 -45.79 -40.48
C LYS A 694 20.87 -44.92 -41.72
N VAL A 695 21.52 -43.74 -41.84
CA VAL A 695 22.43 -43.28 -42.95
C VAL A 695 22.77 -41.77 -42.84
N GLU A 696 23.93 -41.41 -43.41
CA GLU A 696 24.66 -40.12 -43.61
C GLU A 696 23.83 -38.84 -43.88
N VAL A 697 24.20 -37.62 -43.48
CA VAL A 697 25.47 -36.82 -43.57
C VAL A 697 25.69 -36.13 -44.94
N VAL A 698 25.55 -34.79 -44.97
CA VAL A 698 26.15 -33.87 -45.96
C VAL A 698 26.58 -32.59 -45.22
N SER A 699 27.70 -31.97 -45.62
CA SER A 699 28.30 -30.79 -44.97
C SER A 699 28.08 -29.48 -45.72
N ASN A 700 28.05 -28.36 -44.97
CA ASN A 700 28.57 -27.01 -45.27
C ASN A 700 27.94 -26.01 -44.27
N GLY A 701 28.65 -25.07 -43.63
CA GLY A 701 30.08 -24.80 -43.61
C GLY A 701 30.41 -23.31 -43.78
N HIS A 702 30.59 -22.57 -42.68
CA HIS A 702 31.49 -21.41 -42.51
C HIS A 702 31.50 -20.97 -41.04
N GLU A 703 32.67 -20.60 -40.52
CA GLU A 703 32.85 -20.15 -39.13
C GLU A 703 32.71 -18.62 -39.00
N HIS A 704 32.26 -18.15 -37.84
CA HIS A 704 32.69 -16.85 -37.31
C HIS A 704 32.57 -16.83 -35.78
N GLU A 705 33.70 -16.75 -35.08
CA GLU A 705 33.70 -16.60 -33.62
C GLU A 705 33.13 -15.24 -33.19
N VAL A 706 32.20 -15.24 -32.23
CA VAL A 706 31.87 -14.07 -31.42
C VAL A 706 32.20 -14.40 -29.96
N GLY A 707 33.20 -13.69 -29.41
CA GLY A 707 33.89 -14.09 -28.18
C GLY A 707 33.01 -14.09 -26.92
N ARG A 708 33.03 -15.21 -26.19
CA ARG A 708 32.32 -15.36 -24.90
C ARG A 708 32.81 -14.31 -23.89
N MET A 709 31.91 -13.48 -23.37
CA MET A 709 32.21 -12.47 -22.34
C MET A 709 32.52 -13.13 -20.98
N PHE A 710 33.80 -13.39 -20.73
CA PHE A 710 34.33 -14.02 -19.50
C PHE A 710 34.09 -13.25 -18.19
N LEU A 711 33.53 -12.03 -18.23
CA LEU A 711 33.40 -11.13 -17.08
C LEU A 711 31.95 -10.66 -16.84
N ASP A 712 30.98 -11.56 -16.88
CA ASP A 712 29.66 -11.28 -16.30
C ASP A 712 29.77 -11.04 -14.78
N THR A 713 29.16 -9.96 -14.30
CA THR A 713 28.99 -9.62 -12.89
C THR A 713 28.19 -10.67 -12.13
N HIS A 714 27.16 -11.24 -12.76
CA HIS A 714 26.19 -12.11 -12.10
C HIS A 714 26.79 -13.51 -11.84
N ALA A 715 27.14 -14.24 -12.90
CA ALA A 715 27.70 -15.58 -12.85
C ALA A 715 29.01 -15.65 -12.03
N MET A 716 29.84 -14.60 -12.04
CA MET A 716 31.06 -14.57 -11.21
C MET A 716 30.78 -14.37 -9.71
N CYS A 717 29.63 -13.84 -9.32
CA CYS A 717 29.23 -13.76 -7.92
C CYS A 717 28.48 -15.00 -7.42
N SER A 718 27.72 -15.68 -8.31
CA SER A 718 26.59 -16.54 -7.93
C SER A 718 26.73 -18.06 -8.16
N SER A 719 27.87 -18.57 -8.66
CA SER A 719 28.09 -20.02 -8.88
C SER A 719 27.78 -20.85 -7.62
N PRO A 720 26.64 -21.57 -7.51
CA PRO A 720 26.14 -22.02 -6.21
C PRO A 720 27.05 -23.04 -5.55
N SER A 721 27.31 -24.14 -6.26
CA SER A 721 28.10 -25.30 -5.85
C SER A 721 29.60 -25.04 -5.56
N ALA A 722 30.10 -23.83 -5.79
CA ALA A 722 31.48 -23.45 -5.48
C ALA A 722 31.67 -22.87 -4.06
N ASN A 723 30.60 -22.44 -3.39
CA ASN A 723 30.64 -21.65 -2.15
C ASN A 723 30.08 -22.41 -0.93
N TYR A 724 30.09 -23.75 -1.00
CA TYR A 724 29.69 -24.69 0.05
C TYR A 724 30.65 -25.90 0.05
N TYR A 725 30.73 -26.60 1.17
CA TYR A 725 31.31 -27.94 1.20
C TYR A 725 30.31 -28.94 0.58
N LYS A 726 30.82 -29.90 -0.20
CA LYS A 726 30.08 -31.14 -0.51
C LYS A 726 30.16 -32.08 0.70
N PRO A 727 29.26 -33.07 0.84
CA PRO A 727 29.36 -34.07 1.91
C PRO A 727 30.72 -34.78 1.96
N THR A 728 31.32 -35.01 0.78
CA THR A 728 32.64 -35.65 0.58
C THR A 728 33.83 -34.70 0.71
N ASP A 729 33.62 -33.38 0.82
CA ASP A 729 34.73 -32.44 1.01
C ASP A 729 35.16 -32.48 2.50
N GLU A 730 36.47 -32.41 2.76
CA GLU A 730 37.02 -32.11 4.09
C GLU A 730 37.22 -30.59 4.23
N PRO A 731 37.10 -30.02 5.44
CA PRO A 731 37.35 -28.60 5.67
C PRO A 731 38.83 -28.24 5.57
N GLU A 732 39.17 -27.16 4.86
CA GLU A 732 40.55 -26.65 4.86
C GLU A 732 40.86 -25.96 6.20
N PRO A 733 42.01 -26.26 6.86
CA PRO A 733 42.45 -25.54 8.06
C PRO A 733 42.53 -24.02 7.85
N TRP A 734 42.25 -23.26 8.91
CA TRP A 734 42.20 -21.80 8.85
C TRP A 734 43.52 -21.17 8.37
N ASP A 735 44.65 -21.60 8.93
CA ASP A 735 45.99 -21.11 8.55
C ASP A 735 46.27 -21.26 7.05
N LEU A 736 45.85 -22.38 6.45
CA LEU A 736 46.01 -22.63 5.02
C LEU A 736 45.12 -21.69 4.18
N THR A 737 43.89 -21.44 4.64
CA THR A 737 42.98 -20.46 4.01
C THR A 737 43.56 -19.04 4.08
N GLN A 738 44.07 -18.61 5.24
CA GLN A 738 44.72 -17.30 5.40
C GLN A 738 45.95 -17.18 4.50
N LEU A 739 46.86 -18.17 4.54
CA LEU A 739 48.07 -18.20 3.71
C LEU A 739 47.73 -18.13 2.21
N ASN A 740 46.69 -18.84 1.77
CA ASN A 740 46.20 -18.82 0.39
C ASN A 740 45.69 -17.43 -0.04
N ILE A 741 45.02 -16.68 0.85
CA ILE A 741 44.56 -15.31 0.58
C ILE A 741 45.76 -14.36 0.48
N GLU A 742 46.66 -14.38 1.47
CA GLU A 742 47.84 -13.50 1.52
C GLU A 742 48.79 -13.73 0.34
N ALA A 743 49.14 -14.99 0.06
CA ALA A 743 50.00 -15.34 -1.06
C ALA A 743 49.37 -14.95 -2.41
N SER A 744 48.05 -15.08 -2.57
CA SER A 744 47.36 -14.74 -3.81
C SER A 744 47.31 -13.24 -4.06
N VAL A 745 47.01 -12.42 -3.04
CA VAL A 745 47.00 -10.96 -3.21
C VAL A 745 48.42 -10.41 -3.41
N MET A 746 49.43 -10.94 -2.71
CA MET A 746 50.83 -10.55 -2.90
C MET A 746 51.37 -10.97 -4.27
N CYS A 747 50.95 -12.13 -4.80
CA CYS A 747 51.25 -12.55 -6.17
C CYS A 747 50.66 -11.56 -7.20
N LEU A 748 49.40 -11.15 -7.02
CA LEU A 748 48.74 -10.16 -7.89
C LEU A 748 49.44 -8.80 -7.86
N VAL A 749 49.76 -8.30 -6.66
CA VAL A 749 50.51 -7.05 -6.44
C VAL A 749 51.89 -7.10 -7.13
N SER A 750 52.59 -8.23 -7.04
CA SER A 750 53.89 -8.44 -7.69
C SER A 750 53.79 -8.33 -9.22
N LYS A 751 52.80 -9.00 -9.83
CA LYS A 751 52.54 -8.89 -11.28
C LYS A 751 52.18 -7.48 -11.71
N VAL A 752 51.36 -6.74 -10.94
CA VAL A 752 51.02 -5.35 -11.28
C VAL A 752 52.22 -4.41 -11.12
N LYS A 753 53.08 -4.60 -10.11
CA LYS A 753 54.34 -3.86 -9.97
C LYS A 753 55.27 -4.09 -11.17
N PHE A 754 55.35 -5.32 -11.68
CA PHE A 754 56.09 -5.67 -12.89
C PHE A 754 55.50 -4.99 -14.15
N LEU A 755 54.19 -5.11 -14.39
CA LEU A 755 53.51 -4.43 -15.52
C LEU A 755 53.61 -2.89 -15.46
N CYS A 756 53.68 -2.31 -14.26
CA CYS A 756 53.89 -0.87 -14.05
C CYS A 756 55.37 -0.44 -14.10
N GLY A 757 56.31 -1.33 -14.46
CA GLY A 757 57.75 -1.02 -14.53
C GLY A 757 58.43 -0.73 -13.18
N ARG A 758 57.77 -0.99 -12.05
CA ARG A 758 58.28 -0.71 -10.69
C ARG A 758 58.89 -1.94 -10.04
N CYS A 759 59.89 -2.53 -10.68
CA CYS A 759 60.58 -3.73 -10.22
C CYS A 759 61.63 -3.44 -9.13
N GLY A 760 61.21 -3.45 -7.87
CA GLY A 760 62.12 -3.56 -6.71
C GLY A 760 62.60 -4.99 -6.41
N SER A 761 62.53 -5.90 -7.39
CA SER A 761 62.87 -7.32 -7.20
C SER A 761 64.38 -7.57 -7.31
N PRO A 762 65.01 -8.34 -6.39
CA PRO A 762 66.44 -8.66 -6.48
C PRO A 762 66.87 -9.35 -7.77
N ALA A 763 65.96 -10.09 -8.43
CA ALA A 763 66.26 -10.97 -9.55
C ALA A 763 66.64 -10.25 -10.88
N VAL A 764 66.46 -8.93 -10.98
CA VAL A 764 66.62 -8.17 -12.25
C VAL A 764 67.78 -7.16 -12.18
N ARG A 765 68.79 -7.39 -11.33
CA ARG A 765 69.97 -6.49 -11.19
C ARG A 765 71.19 -6.93 -12.01
N LEU A 766 70.97 -7.56 -13.16
CA LEU A 766 72.02 -7.87 -14.15
C LEU A 766 71.55 -7.44 -15.54
N ARG A 767 72.46 -6.85 -16.32
CA ARG A 767 72.26 -6.29 -17.68
C ARG A 767 71.43 -5.00 -17.75
N SER A 768 72.03 -3.89 -17.30
CA SER A 768 71.77 -2.55 -17.87
C SER A 768 73.04 -1.69 -17.83
N SER A 769 73.99 -2.05 -18.70
CA SER A 769 75.07 -1.17 -19.15
C SER A 769 75.21 -1.37 -20.67
N ASN A 770 75.60 -0.31 -21.38
CA ASN A 770 75.56 -0.18 -22.86
C ASN A 770 74.10 -0.12 -23.37
N ASN A 771 73.57 0.98 -23.92
CA ASN A 771 74.21 2.15 -24.54
C ASN A 771 73.62 3.50 -24.08
N SER A 772 74.31 4.58 -24.43
CA SER A 772 74.00 5.98 -24.12
C SER A 772 73.71 6.78 -25.41
N ILE A 773 73.30 8.06 -25.24
CA ILE A 773 73.17 9.11 -26.28
C ILE A 773 71.89 8.92 -27.15
N ALA A 774 71.06 9.93 -27.44
CA ALA A 774 71.27 11.39 -27.40
C ALA A 774 70.11 12.23 -26.80
N ARG A 775 70.49 13.43 -26.31
CA ARG A 775 69.84 14.77 -26.47
C ARG A 775 68.29 14.88 -26.33
N SER A 776 67.74 15.50 -25.27
CA SER A 776 67.70 16.95 -24.90
C SER A 776 66.52 17.73 -25.55
N GLN A 777 65.89 18.76 -24.96
CA GLN A 777 66.28 19.62 -23.83
C GLN A 777 65.08 20.43 -23.25
N SER A 778 64.89 20.48 -21.91
CA SER A 778 64.30 21.60 -21.07
C SER A 778 62.95 22.27 -21.48
N PHE A 779 62.24 23.16 -20.75
CA PHE A 779 62.31 23.95 -19.48
C PHE A 779 60.90 23.85 -18.78
N ARG A 780 60.58 24.36 -17.57
CA ARG A 780 61.25 24.62 -16.26
C ARG A 780 60.23 25.34 -15.33
N SER A 781 60.24 25.05 -14.02
CA SER A 781 59.86 25.91 -12.85
C SER A 781 59.33 24.98 -11.73
N GLU A 782 59.89 24.77 -10.54
CA GLU A 782 60.62 25.57 -9.52
C GLU A 782 59.77 26.06 -8.33
N LEU A 783 60.44 26.18 -7.17
CA LEU A 783 59.97 26.44 -5.79
C LEU A 783 59.20 25.28 -5.09
N CYS A 784 59.45 24.93 -3.82
CA CYS A 784 60.56 25.33 -2.92
C CYS A 784 60.71 24.39 -1.68
N THR A 785 61.97 24.19 -1.21
CA THR A 785 62.50 24.11 0.19
C THR A 785 61.68 23.52 1.37
N GLN A 786 62.25 22.89 2.43
CA GLN A 786 63.64 22.86 2.95
C GLN A 786 63.84 21.73 4.01
N LYS A 787 65.10 21.27 4.21
CA LYS A 787 65.69 20.66 5.46
C LYS A 787 65.13 19.27 5.94
N GLN A 788 65.87 18.42 6.67
CA GLN A 788 67.26 18.51 7.21
C GLN A 788 67.94 17.10 7.33
N GLU A 789 69.29 17.07 7.22
CA GLU A 789 70.36 16.35 7.99
C GLU A 789 70.04 15.06 8.82
N GLN A 790 70.91 14.07 9.12
CA GLN A 790 72.36 13.69 8.94
C GLN A 790 72.49 12.19 9.44
N SER A 791 73.59 11.39 9.38
CA SER A 791 74.68 11.11 8.40
C SER A 791 75.62 9.96 8.89
N PHE A 792 76.19 9.12 7.99
CA PHE A 792 77.30 8.13 8.20
C PHE A 792 77.03 6.88 9.10
N SER A 793 77.76 5.73 9.11
CA SER A 793 79.11 5.33 8.58
C SER A 793 79.14 3.83 8.12
N GLN A 794 79.88 3.40 7.07
CA GLN A 794 81.18 2.63 7.03
C GLN A 794 81.21 1.25 7.76
N THR A 795 81.37 0.04 7.13
CA THR A 795 82.50 -0.67 6.42
C THR A 795 83.58 -1.30 7.36
N TYR A 796 84.24 -2.46 7.14
CA TYR A 796 84.82 -3.14 5.94
C TYR A 796 85.10 -4.69 6.09
N ASN A 797 85.29 -5.40 4.95
CA ASN A 797 86.14 -6.63 4.69
C ASN A 797 85.81 -7.98 5.42
N THR A 798 86.37 -9.18 5.11
CA THR A 798 87.54 -9.62 4.26
C THR A 798 87.35 -11.03 3.63
N GLU A 799 88.41 -11.57 2.97
CA GLU A 799 88.60 -12.85 2.23
C GLU A 799 88.35 -14.14 3.06
N GLU A 800 88.39 -15.41 2.59
CA GLU A 800 89.29 -16.19 1.68
C GLU A 800 88.55 -17.45 1.14
N ASN A 801 89.11 -18.44 0.39
CA ASN A 801 90.12 -18.54 -0.71
C ASN A 801 90.42 -20.05 -0.96
N SER A 802 90.42 -20.56 -2.20
CA SER A 802 91.16 -21.79 -2.65
C SER A 802 90.89 -22.16 -4.13
N LYS A 803 91.73 -23.03 -4.72
CA LYS A 803 91.74 -23.40 -6.15
C LYS A 803 92.04 -24.88 -6.38
N THR A 804 91.61 -25.44 -7.52
CA THR A 804 92.35 -26.47 -8.30
C THR A 804 91.80 -26.54 -9.75
N LEU A 805 92.46 -27.26 -10.66
CA LEU A 805 92.26 -27.19 -12.11
C LEU A 805 92.50 -28.56 -12.81
N SER A 806 92.28 -28.63 -14.14
CA SER A 806 92.70 -29.69 -15.11
C SER A 806 91.96 -31.05 -15.11
N ASN A 807 92.01 -31.88 -16.18
CA ASN A 807 91.70 -31.65 -17.62
C ASN A 807 91.51 -32.99 -18.38
N ASP A 808 90.74 -32.98 -19.48
CA ASP A 808 90.74 -33.89 -20.67
C ASP A 808 90.53 -35.43 -20.58
N GLY A 809 89.98 -36.02 -21.68
CA GLY A 809 89.95 -37.48 -21.95
C GLY A 809 88.56 -38.14 -22.16
N ILE A 810 87.75 -37.75 -23.15
CA ILE A 810 87.66 -38.30 -24.55
C ILE A 810 86.88 -39.63 -24.71
N ASN A 811 85.70 -39.54 -25.36
CA ASN A 811 84.97 -40.51 -26.23
C ASN A 811 84.70 -41.98 -25.78
N GLN A 812 83.59 -42.66 -26.13
CA GLN A 812 82.36 -42.32 -26.88
C GLN A 812 81.28 -43.38 -26.62
N VAL A 813 79.99 -43.01 -26.64
CA VAL A 813 78.83 -43.74 -27.24
C VAL A 813 77.56 -42.88 -27.04
N THR A 814 76.63 -42.93 -27.98
CA THR A 814 75.41 -42.11 -28.03
C THR A 814 74.23 -42.69 -27.27
N GLU A 815 73.47 -41.84 -26.55
CA GLU A 815 72.03 -41.69 -26.82
C GLU A 815 71.43 -40.38 -26.27
N LYS A 816 70.18 -40.08 -26.63
CA LYS A 816 69.53 -38.76 -26.41
C LYS A 816 68.89 -38.64 -25.03
N THR A 817 69.21 -37.58 -24.29
CA THR A 817 68.41 -37.16 -23.11
C THR A 817 68.08 -35.67 -23.16
N ASN A 818 66.80 -35.34 -22.93
CA ASN A 818 66.33 -33.96 -22.80
C ASN A 818 66.54 -33.48 -21.35
N SER A 819 67.42 -32.50 -21.11
CA SER A 819 67.56 -31.89 -19.79
C SER A 819 66.31 -31.07 -19.42
N VAL A 820 65.65 -31.42 -18.31
CA VAL A 820 64.47 -30.71 -17.81
C VAL A 820 64.85 -29.28 -17.41
N ARG A 821 64.27 -28.27 -18.09
CA ARG A 821 64.35 -26.86 -17.68
C ARG A 821 63.30 -26.53 -16.62
N ASN A 822 63.70 -25.74 -15.62
CA ASN A 822 62.80 -25.23 -14.59
C ASN A 822 61.87 -24.14 -15.15
N LYS A 823 60.55 -24.40 -15.10
CA LYS A 823 59.47 -23.55 -15.66
C LYS A 823 59.25 -22.18 -14.96
N PHE A 824 60.17 -21.74 -14.09
CA PHE A 824 59.95 -20.58 -13.22
C PHE A 824 60.53 -19.25 -13.78
N THR A 825 61.39 -19.30 -14.79
CA THR A 825 62.13 -18.13 -15.32
C THR A 825 61.75 -17.72 -16.74
N GLU A 826 60.93 -18.51 -17.44
CA GLU A 826 60.69 -18.43 -18.88
C GLU A 826 59.68 -17.33 -19.31
N GLY A 827 59.41 -16.35 -18.45
CA GLY A 827 58.34 -15.34 -18.62
C GLY A 827 58.70 -13.90 -18.26
N LEU A 828 59.99 -13.53 -18.27
CA LEU A 828 60.48 -12.24 -17.77
C LEU A 828 61.02 -11.27 -18.85
N GLU A 829 60.74 -11.51 -20.13
CA GLU A 829 60.99 -10.53 -21.19
C GLU A 829 59.81 -9.55 -21.35
N LEU A 830 60.01 -8.31 -20.90
CA LEU A 830 59.00 -7.25 -20.92
C LEU A 830 58.48 -6.93 -22.34
N THR A 831 59.28 -7.21 -23.37
CA THR A 831 58.96 -7.05 -24.79
C THR A 831 57.92 -8.04 -25.33
N ASN A 832 57.78 -9.22 -24.72
CA ASN A 832 56.95 -10.32 -25.24
C ASN A 832 55.55 -10.42 -24.61
N ILE A 833 55.23 -9.60 -23.61
CA ILE A 833 53.94 -9.66 -22.88
C ILE A 833 52.89 -8.76 -23.56
N VAL A 834 52.29 -9.29 -24.63
CA VAL A 834 51.31 -8.57 -25.46
C VAL A 834 49.97 -8.36 -24.74
N ASP A 835 49.49 -9.33 -23.95
CA ASP A 835 48.22 -9.30 -23.21
C ASP A 835 48.42 -9.31 -21.68
N TRP A 836 48.35 -8.13 -21.06
CA TRP A 836 48.42 -7.95 -19.61
C TRP A 836 47.26 -8.63 -18.87
N THR A 837 46.10 -8.80 -19.51
CA THR A 837 44.93 -9.41 -18.90
C THR A 837 45.07 -10.93 -18.77
N ARG A 838 45.89 -11.57 -19.63
CA ARG A 838 46.26 -12.99 -19.51
C ARG A 838 47.14 -13.22 -18.29
N GLU A 839 48.05 -12.30 -17.99
CA GLU A 839 48.96 -12.41 -16.85
C GLU A 839 48.29 -12.22 -15.48
N LEU A 840 47.33 -11.29 -15.37
CA LEU A 840 46.63 -11.04 -14.11
C LEU A 840 45.55 -12.09 -13.79
N ARG A 841 44.92 -12.68 -14.81
CA ARG A 841 43.82 -13.66 -14.67
C ARG A 841 44.13 -14.82 -13.70
N PRO A 842 45.27 -15.51 -13.74
CA PRO A 842 45.60 -16.59 -12.80
C PRO A 842 45.67 -16.14 -11.33
N SER A 843 46.28 -15.00 -11.03
CA SER A 843 46.41 -14.48 -9.66
C SER A 843 45.07 -13.99 -9.11
N MET A 844 44.25 -13.35 -9.95
CA MET A 844 42.87 -13.00 -9.61
C MET A 844 42.01 -14.24 -9.35
N LYS A 845 42.15 -15.30 -10.17
CA LYS A 845 41.43 -16.57 -9.97
C LYS A 845 41.81 -17.21 -8.64
N LYS A 846 43.11 -17.31 -8.31
CA LYS A 846 43.56 -17.85 -7.01
C LYS A 846 43.02 -17.05 -5.83
N LEU A 847 43.08 -15.71 -5.87
CA LEU A 847 42.56 -14.86 -4.79
C LEU A 847 41.05 -15.06 -4.61
N ARG A 848 40.27 -15.13 -5.69
CA ARG A 848 38.84 -15.45 -5.63
C ARG A 848 38.60 -16.84 -5.03
N GLN A 849 39.34 -17.87 -5.44
CA GLN A 849 39.20 -19.22 -4.89
C GLN A 849 39.50 -19.28 -3.38
N ALA A 850 40.53 -18.59 -2.90
CA ALA A 850 40.86 -18.53 -1.48
C ALA A 850 39.78 -17.79 -0.64
N MET A 851 39.20 -16.72 -1.20
CA MET A 851 38.08 -16.00 -0.58
C MET A 851 36.76 -16.78 -0.63
N ASP A 852 36.55 -17.59 -1.67
CA ASP A 852 35.43 -18.53 -1.77
C ASP A 852 35.59 -19.65 -0.72
N GLY A 853 36.83 -20.10 -0.46
CA GLY A 853 37.19 -21.04 0.62
C GLY A 853 36.89 -20.51 2.02
N LEU A 854 37.34 -19.30 2.36
CA LEU A 854 36.95 -18.63 3.62
C LEU A 854 35.42 -18.56 3.77
N LEU A 855 34.69 -18.23 2.69
CA LEU A 855 33.24 -18.17 2.73
C LEU A 855 32.60 -19.56 2.95
N LYS A 856 33.22 -20.66 2.53
CA LYS A 856 32.78 -22.02 2.91
C LYS A 856 32.94 -22.25 4.41
N THR A 857 34.13 -22.03 4.96
CA THR A 857 34.45 -22.29 6.38
C THR A 857 33.60 -21.41 7.31
N ALA A 858 33.45 -20.13 6.98
CA ALA A 858 32.54 -19.22 7.68
C ALA A 858 31.09 -19.77 7.77
N ARG A 859 30.57 -20.31 6.67
CA ARG A 859 29.23 -20.92 6.59
C ARG A 859 29.10 -22.24 7.34
N LEU A 860 30.16 -23.04 7.36
CA LEU A 860 30.24 -24.27 8.14
C LEU A 860 30.11 -23.95 9.64
N THR A 861 30.95 -23.03 10.15
CA THR A 861 30.91 -22.53 11.53
C THR A 861 29.53 -21.98 11.92
N HIS A 862 28.95 -21.12 11.09
CA HIS A 862 27.58 -20.60 11.30
C HIS A 862 26.52 -21.70 11.38
N SER A 863 26.66 -22.78 10.60
CA SER A 863 25.70 -23.89 10.62
C SER A 863 25.90 -24.80 11.84
N VAL A 864 27.14 -25.04 12.27
CA VAL A 864 27.46 -25.77 13.51
C VAL A 864 26.85 -25.09 14.74
N PHE A 865 27.11 -23.78 14.93
CA PHE A 865 26.52 -23.05 16.06
C PHE A 865 24.99 -23.02 16.02
N ARG A 866 24.38 -23.13 14.82
CA ARG A 866 22.92 -23.23 14.66
C ARG A 866 22.34 -24.63 14.89
N LEU A 867 23.14 -25.69 14.83
CA LEU A 867 22.75 -27.02 15.37
C LEU A 867 22.82 -27.05 16.89
N GLN A 868 23.71 -26.25 17.48
CA GLN A 868 23.87 -26.06 18.93
C GLN A 868 22.90 -25.01 19.54
N GLU A 869 21.93 -24.48 18.77
CA GLU A 869 20.87 -23.60 19.28
C GLU A 869 19.83 -24.43 20.06
N ASP A 870 19.46 -24.03 21.29
CA ASP A 870 18.36 -24.68 22.01
C ASP A 870 17.08 -24.67 21.17
N ASN A 871 16.50 -25.86 20.97
CA ASN A 871 15.33 -26.04 20.12
C ASN A 871 14.14 -25.12 20.49
N LYS A 872 13.97 -24.77 21.77
CA LYS A 872 12.89 -23.87 22.23
C LYS A 872 13.23 -22.40 21.94
N ALA A 873 14.47 -21.96 22.14
CA ALA A 873 14.97 -20.66 21.71
C ALA A 873 14.87 -20.51 20.18
N ALA A 874 15.34 -21.51 19.44
CA ALA A 874 15.33 -21.58 17.98
C ALA A 874 13.92 -21.52 17.39
N GLN A 875 12.92 -22.13 18.05
CA GLN A 875 11.52 -22.06 17.63
C GLN A 875 10.93 -20.65 17.88
N ARG A 876 11.19 -20.05 19.05
CA ARG A 876 10.76 -18.68 19.37
C ARG A 876 11.38 -17.68 18.40
N SER A 877 12.70 -17.74 18.20
CA SER A 877 13.49 -16.89 17.30
C SER A 877 12.86 -16.85 15.91
N CYS A 878 12.51 -18.01 15.35
CA CYS A 878 11.87 -18.11 14.05
C CYS A 878 10.42 -17.61 14.01
N TYR A 879 9.62 -17.77 15.06
CA TYR A 879 8.29 -17.15 15.14
C TYR A 879 8.36 -15.62 15.16
N VAL A 880 9.30 -15.05 15.92
CA VAL A 880 9.53 -13.60 15.96
C VAL A 880 10.04 -13.08 14.63
N ARG A 881 10.99 -13.79 14.00
CA ARG A 881 11.50 -13.51 12.64
C ARG A 881 10.36 -13.46 11.62
N TYR A 882 9.46 -14.44 11.62
CA TYR A 882 8.30 -14.45 10.72
C TYR A 882 7.35 -13.27 10.95
N ARG A 883 6.97 -13.01 12.22
CA ARG A 883 6.09 -11.88 12.56
C ARG A 883 6.73 -10.54 12.16
N ARG A 884 8.02 -10.34 12.42
CA ARG A 884 8.78 -9.13 12.06
C ARG A 884 8.79 -8.91 10.55
N ASN A 885 8.99 -9.98 9.76
CA ASN A 885 8.93 -9.91 8.29
C ASN A 885 7.57 -9.43 7.78
N VAL A 886 6.45 -9.94 8.33
CA VAL A 886 5.10 -9.48 7.95
C VAL A 886 4.92 -7.99 8.24
N CYS A 887 5.25 -7.54 9.46
CA CYS A 887 5.07 -6.14 9.86
C CYS A 887 5.99 -5.19 9.07
N PHE A 888 7.26 -5.57 8.87
CA PHE A 888 8.23 -4.81 8.10
C PHE A 888 7.86 -4.73 6.60
N SER A 889 7.25 -5.79 6.04
CA SER A 889 6.69 -5.76 4.67
C SER A 889 5.64 -4.64 4.52
N HIS A 890 4.75 -4.49 5.51
CA HIS A 890 3.75 -3.42 5.49
C HIS A 890 4.41 -2.04 5.61
N ALA A 891 5.37 -1.90 6.54
CA ALA A 891 6.06 -0.65 6.80
C ALA A 891 6.85 -0.15 5.58
N LEU A 892 7.70 -0.99 5.00
CA LEU A 892 8.56 -0.60 3.89
C LEU A 892 7.76 -0.35 2.60
N THR A 893 6.76 -1.18 2.29
CA THR A 893 5.86 -0.96 1.14
C THR A 893 5.14 0.39 1.24
N SER A 894 4.78 0.80 2.47
CA SER A 894 4.19 2.11 2.74
C SER A 894 5.19 3.24 2.51
N VAL A 895 6.41 3.15 3.05
CA VAL A 895 7.48 4.16 2.85
C VAL A 895 7.80 4.35 1.37
N VAL A 896 7.98 3.26 0.62
CA VAL A 896 8.28 3.32 -0.82
C VAL A 896 7.13 3.95 -1.61
N THR A 897 5.87 3.65 -1.25
CA THR A 897 4.69 4.34 -1.81
C THR A 897 4.73 5.85 -1.54
N GLY A 898 5.08 6.28 -0.33
CA GLY A 898 5.18 7.70 0.03
C GLY A 898 6.34 8.44 -0.66
N LEU A 899 7.50 7.79 -0.79
CA LEU A 899 8.63 8.33 -1.54
C LEU A 899 8.30 8.51 -3.02
N ILE A 900 7.61 7.55 -3.65
CA ILE A 900 7.20 7.61 -5.06
C ILE A 900 6.09 8.64 -5.28
N ALA A 901 5.13 8.79 -4.35
CA ALA A 901 4.15 9.89 -4.40
C ALA A 901 4.84 11.26 -4.40
N ARG A 902 5.87 11.44 -3.57
CA ARG A 902 6.60 12.70 -3.40
C ARG A 902 7.63 12.98 -4.50
N LEU A 903 8.28 11.97 -5.06
CA LEU A 903 9.32 12.10 -6.09
C LEU A 903 8.74 12.06 -7.51
N CYS A 904 7.87 11.11 -7.83
CA CYS A 904 7.43 10.85 -9.21
C CYS A 904 6.07 11.49 -9.52
N CYS A 905 5.24 11.74 -8.51
CA CYS A 905 3.84 12.18 -8.68
C CYS A 905 3.61 13.63 -8.22
N GLN A 906 4.66 14.46 -8.18
CA GLN A 906 4.61 15.90 -7.90
C GLN A 906 5.63 16.64 -8.78
N ASN A 907 5.51 17.97 -8.90
CA ASN A 907 6.60 18.77 -9.46
C ASN A 907 7.85 18.65 -8.54
N PRO A 908 9.07 18.57 -9.10
CA PRO A 908 10.30 18.54 -8.31
C PRO A 908 10.41 19.73 -7.35
N ASP A 909 10.75 19.45 -6.10
CA ASP A 909 10.91 20.44 -5.02
C ASP A 909 12.41 20.50 -4.64
N PRO A 910 13.18 21.51 -5.10
CA PRO A 910 14.62 21.57 -4.86
C PRO A 910 15.01 21.61 -3.38
N THR A 911 14.15 22.17 -2.51
CA THR A 911 14.33 22.12 -1.07
C THR A 911 14.27 20.68 -0.57
N PHE A 912 13.30 19.89 -1.04
CA PHE A 912 13.17 18.47 -0.69
C PHE A 912 14.33 17.62 -1.23
N LEU A 913 14.80 17.87 -2.46
CA LEU A 913 15.93 17.13 -3.02
C LEU A 913 17.23 17.41 -2.25
N HIS A 914 17.46 18.65 -1.81
CA HIS A 914 18.60 18.96 -0.94
C HIS A 914 18.44 18.37 0.48
N ILE A 915 17.23 18.31 1.06
CA ILE A 915 17.00 17.60 2.33
C ILE A 915 17.34 16.11 2.18
N LEU A 916 16.88 15.50 1.08
CA LEU A 916 17.10 14.09 0.74
C LEU A 916 18.59 13.78 0.59
N SER A 917 19.38 14.63 -0.10
CA SER A 917 20.81 14.42 -0.26
C SER A 917 21.65 14.70 0.99
N SER A 918 21.20 15.60 1.87
CA SER A 918 22.05 16.17 2.94
C SER A 918 21.75 15.67 4.35
N VAL A 919 20.50 15.30 4.67
CA VAL A 919 20.11 14.78 6.02
C VAL A 919 19.16 13.58 5.98
N GLY A 920 18.64 13.23 4.80
CA GLY A 920 17.61 12.21 4.61
C GLY A 920 16.20 12.73 4.88
N PRO A 921 15.15 12.19 4.21
CA PRO A 921 13.77 12.60 4.48
C PRO A 921 13.31 12.24 5.90
N LEU A 922 12.61 13.18 6.55
CA LEU A 922 11.79 12.92 7.74
C LEU A 922 10.53 12.15 7.34
N VAL A 923 10.19 11.09 8.08
CA VAL A 923 8.96 10.32 7.92
C VAL A 923 8.24 10.27 9.25
N ILE A 924 7.04 10.87 9.33
CA ILE A 924 6.21 10.84 10.53
C ILE A 924 5.00 9.94 10.33
N PHE A 925 4.95 8.88 11.15
CA PHE A 925 3.81 8.00 11.35
C PHE A 925 2.93 8.50 12.50
N GLU A 926 1.64 8.66 12.20
CA GLU A 926 0.58 8.96 13.15
C GLU A 926 -0.20 7.67 13.45
N GLY A 927 -0.09 7.19 14.68
CA GLY A 927 -0.82 6.03 15.19
C GLY A 927 -2.07 6.44 15.96
N LEU A 928 -3.20 5.81 15.63
CA LEU A 928 -4.47 5.99 16.35
C LEU A 928 -4.84 4.74 17.18
N LEU A 929 -3.85 3.87 17.46
CA LEU A 929 -4.01 2.58 18.14
C LEU A 929 -4.12 2.76 19.65
N SER A 930 -4.93 1.95 20.30
CA SER A 930 -5.14 2.04 21.74
C SER A 930 -4.23 1.08 22.51
N TYR A 931 -3.63 1.56 23.59
CA TYR A 931 -2.80 0.75 24.49
C TYR A 931 -3.66 -0.12 25.44
N TYR A 932 -4.63 -0.83 24.87
CA TYR A 932 -5.50 -1.77 25.59
C TYR A 932 -5.99 -2.91 24.68
N GLY A 933 -6.17 -4.09 25.28
CA GLY A 933 -6.61 -5.30 24.60
C GLY A 933 -5.75 -5.64 23.38
N GLY A 934 -6.38 -6.20 22.34
CA GLY A 934 -5.72 -6.62 21.10
C GLY A 934 -5.19 -5.49 20.20
N GLU A 935 -5.14 -4.22 20.64
CA GLU A 935 -4.40 -3.16 19.95
C GLU A 935 -3.01 -2.89 20.56
N ILE A 936 -2.72 -3.37 21.78
CA ILE A 936 -1.36 -3.33 22.36
C ILE A 936 -0.36 -4.06 21.46
N ASP A 937 -0.72 -5.28 21.03
CA ASP A 937 0.16 -6.10 20.20
C ASP A 937 0.40 -5.47 18.81
N MET A 938 -0.62 -4.79 18.27
CA MET A 938 -0.52 -4.06 16.99
C MET A 938 0.37 -2.82 17.13
N TRP A 939 0.29 -2.11 18.26
CA TRP A 939 1.20 -1.01 18.57
C TRP A 939 2.64 -1.51 18.75
N GLY A 940 2.86 -2.60 19.49
CA GLY A 940 4.18 -3.18 19.70
C GLY A 940 4.80 -3.76 18.42
N ASP A 941 3.99 -4.31 17.52
CA ASP A 941 4.44 -4.68 16.18
C ASP A 941 4.86 -3.45 15.36
N MET A 942 4.05 -2.39 15.41
CA MET A 942 4.23 -1.17 14.63
C MET A 942 5.44 -0.34 15.08
N VAL A 943 5.74 -0.26 16.38
CA VAL A 943 6.96 0.37 16.91
C VAL A 943 8.21 -0.29 16.31
N VAL A 944 8.29 -1.62 16.38
CA VAL A 944 9.45 -2.38 15.87
C VAL A 944 9.57 -2.24 14.35
N ALA A 945 8.47 -2.42 13.62
CA ALA A 945 8.46 -2.33 12.17
C ALA A 945 8.78 -0.92 11.63
N ILE A 946 8.57 0.14 12.43
CA ILE A 946 8.96 1.52 12.09
C ILE A 946 10.43 1.80 12.44
N GLU A 947 10.91 1.30 13.58
CA GLU A 947 12.32 1.39 13.96
C GLU A 947 13.23 0.74 12.90
N ASP A 948 12.83 -0.44 12.42
CA ASP A 948 13.49 -1.22 11.37
C ASP A 948 13.65 -0.46 10.05
N LEU A 949 12.86 0.58 9.78
CA LEU A 949 13.00 1.40 8.57
C LEU A 949 14.27 2.25 8.54
N SER A 950 14.88 2.50 9.70
CA SER A 950 16.10 3.33 9.81
C SER A 950 17.34 2.66 9.19
N THR A 951 17.37 1.31 9.16
CA THR A 951 18.48 0.53 8.58
C THR A 951 18.44 0.49 7.05
N VAL A 952 17.29 0.83 6.45
CA VAL A 952 17.08 0.74 5.01
C VAL A 952 17.76 1.91 4.29
N THR A 953 18.62 1.58 3.34
CA THR A 953 19.31 2.55 2.49
C THR A 953 18.58 2.69 1.16
N PHE A 954 18.11 3.88 0.85
CA PHE A 954 17.42 4.20 -0.41
C PHE A 954 18.42 4.75 -1.43
N LYS A 955 18.23 4.42 -2.71
CA LYS A 955 19.11 4.84 -3.80
C LYS A 955 18.28 5.34 -4.97
N LEU A 956 18.59 6.54 -5.50
CA LEU A 956 17.90 7.07 -6.67
C LEU A 956 18.61 6.66 -7.97
N THR A 957 17.83 6.29 -8.97
CA THR A 957 18.30 6.03 -10.34
C THR A 957 17.39 6.70 -11.36
N GLN A 958 17.96 7.32 -12.37
CA GLN A 958 17.25 7.77 -13.58
C GLN A 958 16.53 6.58 -14.23
N TYR A 959 15.33 6.79 -14.80
CA TYR A 959 14.74 5.88 -15.78
C TYR A 959 14.47 6.63 -17.09
N THR A 960 14.77 6.00 -18.23
CA THR A 960 14.53 6.59 -19.56
C THR A 960 13.14 6.23 -20.06
N ALA A 961 12.39 7.22 -20.54
CA ALA A 961 11.12 7.02 -21.22
C ALA A 961 11.32 6.16 -22.48
N GLY A 962 10.62 5.02 -22.56
CA GLY A 962 10.79 4.00 -23.61
C GLY A 962 11.39 2.67 -23.13
N SER A 963 11.87 2.57 -21.88
CA SER A 963 12.32 1.31 -21.29
C SER A 963 11.18 0.30 -21.04
N LYS A 964 11.45 -1.02 -21.14
CA LYS A 964 10.52 -2.12 -20.79
C LYS A 964 9.89 -1.87 -19.41
N GLN A 965 8.60 -2.16 -19.21
CA GLN A 965 7.85 -1.83 -17.96
C GLN A 965 8.56 -2.26 -16.66
N ASN A 966 9.25 -3.41 -16.66
CA ASN A 966 10.04 -3.93 -15.52
C ASN A 966 11.27 -3.06 -15.12
N ALA A 967 11.64 -2.06 -15.93
CA ALA A 967 12.65 -1.08 -15.59
C ALA A 967 12.11 0.08 -14.73
N GLN A 968 10.79 0.31 -14.74
CA GLN A 968 10.15 1.44 -14.06
C GLN A 968 9.76 1.13 -12.60
N GLN A 969 9.86 -0.10 -12.11
CA GLN A 969 9.48 -0.45 -10.73
C GLN A 969 10.66 -0.29 -9.73
N PRO A 970 10.40 0.05 -8.44
CA PRO A 970 11.43 0.04 -7.41
C PRO A 970 11.96 -1.37 -7.19
N LYS A 971 13.25 -1.50 -6.86
CA LYS A 971 13.94 -2.80 -6.73
C LYS A 971 14.61 -2.96 -5.37
N ILE A 972 14.44 -4.12 -4.76
CA ILE A 972 15.06 -4.49 -3.49
C ILE A 972 16.42 -5.15 -3.72
N THR A 973 17.38 -4.83 -2.86
CA THR A 973 18.79 -5.26 -2.91
C THR A 973 19.34 -5.48 -1.49
N GLY A 974 20.50 -6.11 -1.36
CA GLY A 974 21.13 -6.35 -0.05
C GLY A 974 20.61 -7.59 0.68
N SER A 975 20.60 -7.56 2.01
CA SER A 975 20.18 -8.66 2.89
C SER A 975 19.39 -8.13 4.10
N ARG A 976 18.85 -9.00 4.97
CA ARG A 976 18.07 -8.58 6.17
C ARG A 976 18.72 -7.46 7.00
N PRO A 977 20.00 -7.54 7.42
CA PRO A 977 20.62 -6.49 8.24
C PRO A 977 21.04 -5.25 7.45
N SER A 978 21.12 -5.34 6.11
CA SER A 978 21.58 -4.25 5.24
C SER A 978 20.75 -4.25 3.95
N LEU A 979 19.54 -3.70 4.06
CA LEU A 979 18.57 -3.68 2.96
C LEU A 979 18.69 -2.40 2.14
N GLY A 980 18.83 -2.53 0.83
CA GLY A 980 18.87 -1.43 -0.13
C GLY A 980 17.59 -1.37 -0.98
N VAL A 981 16.98 -0.20 -1.15
CA VAL A 981 15.86 0.00 -2.09
C VAL A 981 16.23 1.01 -3.17
N VAL A 982 16.27 0.56 -4.41
CA VAL A 982 16.48 1.40 -5.59
C VAL A 982 15.13 1.96 -6.04
N ILE A 983 15.01 3.28 -6.12
CA ILE A 983 13.82 3.99 -6.59
C ILE A 983 14.12 4.64 -7.95
N PRO A 984 13.43 4.22 -9.03
CA PRO A 984 13.50 4.92 -10.32
C PRO A 984 12.78 6.28 -10.23
N VAL A 985 13.42 7.33 -10.73
CA VAL A 985 12.89 8.70 -10.72
C VAL A 985 12.93 9.34 -12.13
N PRO A 986 12.01 10.27 -12.44
CA PRO A 986 11.97 10.95 -13.74
C PRO A 986 13.20 11.85 -13.97
N GLU A 987 13.48 12.16 -15.23
CA GLU A 987 14.60 13.04 -15.61
C GLU A 987 14.53 14.42 -14.95
N ALA A 988 13.33 15.01 -14.84
CA ALA A 988 13.13 16.30 -14.19
C ALA A 988 13.45 16.29 -12.68
N VAL A 989 13.53 15.11 -12.05
CA VAL A 989 14.02 14.93 -10.68
C VAL A 989 15.52 14.66 -10.68
N TYR A 990 15.98 13.74 -11.53
CA TYR A 990 17.38 13.29 -11.57
C TYR A 990 18.35 14.43 -11.95
N SER A 991 17.97 15.27 -12.91
CA SER A 991 18.73 16.46 -13.33
C SER A 991 18.85 17.57 -12.28
N LEU A 992 18.04 17.52 -11.20
CA LEU A 992 18.11 18.45 -10.07
C LEU A 992 18.85 17.87 -8.85
N LEU A 993 19.38 16.64 -8.95
CA LEU A 993 20.17 16.03 -7.88
C LEU A 993 21.61 16.59 -7.89
N PRO A 994 22.21 16.89 -6.72
CA PRO A 994 23.63 17.26 -6.64
C PRO A 994 24.53 16.06 -6.94
N LEU A 995 24.86 15.86 -8.21
CA LEU A 995 25.75 14.79 -8.67
C LEU A 995 27.19 15.03 -8.21
N THR A 996 27.70 14.15 -7.35
CA THR A 996 29.12 14.12 -6.95
C THR A 996 29.95 13.33 -7.97
N SER A 997 31.16 13.82 -8.25
CA SER A 997 32.00 13.43 -9.41
C SER A 997 32.51 11.97 -9.44
N THR A 998 32.10 11.13 -8.50
CA THR A 998 32.58 9.75 -8.31
C THR A 998 31.49 8.67 -8.30
N SER A 999 30.20 9.03 -8.29
CA SER A 999 29.11 8.05 -8.46
C SER A 999 27.81 8.65 -9.02
N ASN A 1000 27.28 8.06 -10.08
CA ASN A 1000 26.04 8.51 -10.76
C ASN A 1000 24.75 8.13 -9.99
N SER A 1001 24.76 8.22 -8.66
CA SER A 1001 23.62 7.82 -7.84
C SER A 1001 23.69 8.36 -6.41
N ILE A 1002 22.65 9.08 -5.98
CA ILE A 1002 22.49 9.50 -4.58
C ILE A 1002 21.90 8.34 -3.76
N SER A 1003 22.51 8.09 -2.59
CA SER A 1003 22.01 7.20 -1.54
C SER A 1003 21.66 7.97 -0.28
N PHE A 1004 20.57 7.61 0.39
CA PHE A 1004 20.09 8.26 1.62
C PHE A 1004 19.36 7.27 2.53
N ASN A 1005 19.29 7.57 3.82
CA ASN A 1005 18.42 6.88 4.78
C ASN A 1005 17.28 7.81 5.18
N ILE A 1006 16.17 7.26 5.69
CA ILE A 1006 15.08 8.07 6.27
C ILE A 1006 15.26 8.21 7.77
N THR A 1007 14.70 9.26 8.37
CA THR A 1007 14.52 9.34 9.83
C THR A 1007 13.05 9.06 10.17
N PRO A 1008 12.69 7.84 10.61
CA PRO A 1008 11.33 7.49 11.00
C PRO A 1008 11.01 7.96 12.43
N VAL A 1009 9.82 8.54 12.59
CA VAL A 1009 9.27 8.98 13.88
C VAL A 1009 7.82 8.51 13.99
N PHE A 1010 7.44 7.95 15.13
CA PHE A 1010 6.10 7.45 15.41
C PHE A 1010 5.50 8.18 16.62
N PHE A 1011 4.39 8.90 16.40
CA PHE A 1011 3.56 9.42 17.49
C PHE A 1011 2.23 8.68 17.49
N ASN A 1012 1.84 8.15 18.65
CA ASN A 1012 0.59 7.42 18.81
C ASN A 1012 -0.30 8.09 19.87
N VAL A 1013 -1.61 8.14 19.62
CA VAL A 1013 -2.64 8.48 20.61
C VAL A 1013 -3.87 7.62 20.32
N GLY A 1014 -4.31 6.79 21.28
CA GLY A 1014 -5.48 5.93 21.10
C GLY A 1014 -6.80 6.72 21.02
N ILE A 1015 -7.52 6.62 19.89
CA ILE A 1015 -8.78 7.36 19.68
C ILE A 1015 -9.99 6.41 19.56
N ASN A 1016 -10.28 5.66 20.63
CA ASN A 1016 -11.51 4.86 20.77
C ASN A 1016 -11.87 4.65 22.26
N GLU A 1017 -12.88 3.83 22.55
CA GLU A 1017 -13.33 3.43 23.88
C GLU A 1017 -12.24 2.71 24.69
N ALA A 1018 -11.49 1.81 24.06
CA ALA A 1018 -10.40 1.06 24.69
C ALA A 1018 -9.24 1.95 25.17
N ALA A 1019 -9.04 3.14 24.58
CA ALA A 1019 -8.09 4.13 25.09
C ALA A 1019 -8.57 4.79 26.40
N THR A 1020 -9.87 5.08 26.53
CA THR A 1020 -10.42 5.56 27.83
C THR A 1020 -10.24 4.49 28.90
N LEU A 1021 -10.43 3.21 28.55
CA LEU A 1021 -10.14 2.11 29.47
C LEU A 1021 -8.65 2.08 29.86
N ALA A 1022 -7.72 2.15 28.89
CA ALA A 1022 -6.27 2.20 29.12
C ALA A 1022 -5.83 3.29 30.10
N GLU A 1023 -6.39 4.48 29.94
CA GLU A 1023 -6.15 5.66 30.79
C GLU A 1023 -6.72 5.44 32.20
N SER A 1024 -7.97 4.94 32.31
CA SER A 1024 -8.63 4.71 33.60
C SER A 1024 -7.92 3.69 34.49
N ILE A 1025 -7.16 2.76 33.91
CA ILE A 1025 -6.34 1.76 34.64
C ILE A 1025 -4.86 2.15 34.76
N GLY A 1026 -4.46 3.35 34.31
CA GLY A 1026 -3.09 3.87 34.46
C GLY A 1026 -2.00 3.13 33.65
N ASN A 1027 -2.36 2.34 32.65
CA ASN A 1027 -1.44 1.44 31.94
C ASN A 1027 -0.70 2.09 30.75
N THR A 1028 -0.83 3.40 30.54
CA THR A 1028 -0.30 4.10 29.33
C THR A 1028 1.21 4.37 29.36
N LYS A 1029 1.90 4.20 30.50
CA LYS A 1029 3.29 4.65 30.72
C LYS A 1029 4.29 4.28 29.62
N ALA A 1030 4.21 3.08 29.05
CA ALA A 1030 5.11 2.63 27.99
C ALA A 1030 4.83 3.30 26.63
N HIS A 1031 3.56 3.56 26.34
CA HIS A 1031 3.10 4.34 25.19
C HIS A 1031 3.53 5.81 25.32
N ASP A 1032 3.36 6.39 26.50
CA ASP A 1032 3.69 7.80 26.76
C ASP A 1032 5.20 8.03 26.70
N LYS A 1033 6.00 7.10 27.26
CA LYS A 1033 7.45 7.09 27.05
C LYS A 1033 7.83 7.01 25.56
N SER A 1034 7.17 6.15 24.79
CA SER A 1034 7.48 6.01 23.35
C SER A 1034 7.23 7.31 22.57
N ASN A 1035 6.21 8.09 22.93
CA ASN A 1035 6.01 9.44 22.37
C ASN A 1035 7.15 10.41 22.77
N ALA A 1036 7.67 10.32 24.01
CA ALA A 1036 8.82 11.12 24.45
C ALA A 1036 10.13 10.72 23.72
N ASP A 1037 10.42 9.43 23.59
CA ASP A 1037 11.57 8.91 22.85
C ASP A 1037 11.52 9.37 21.37
N ASN A 1038 10.33 9.36 20.76
CA ASN A 1038 10.11 9.86 19.40
C ASN A 1038 10.18 11.39 19.27
N PHE A 1039 9.80 12.14 20.32
CA PHE A 1039 10.06 13.59 20.36
C PHE A 1039 11.56 13.90 20.37
N CYS A 1040 12.36 13.18 21.16
CA CYS A 1040 13.82 13.37 21.18
C CYS A 1040 14.43 13.16 19.78
N ARG A 1041 14.06 12.06 19.10
CA ARG A 1041 14.48 11.77 17.72
C ARG A 1041 14.05 12.84 16.71
N LEU A 1042 12.82 13.36 16.83
CA LEU A 1042 12.35 14.46 16.00
C LEU A 1042 13.15 15.75 16.26
N ASN A 1043 13.54 16.00 17.52
CA ASN A 1043 14.33 17.17 17.89
C ASN A 1043 15.78 17.07 17.39
N GLU A 1044 16.40 15.89 17.43
CA GLU A 1044 17.69 15.63 16.78
C GLU A 1044 17.61 15.85 15.26
N TYR A 1045 16.56 15.36 14.60
CA TYR A 1045 16.32 15.66 13.18
C TYR A 1045 16.16 17.16 12.95
N TYR A 1046 15.40 17.86 13.79
CA TYR A 1046 15.21 19.30 13.69
C TYR A 1046 16.53 20.07 13.79
N HIS A 1047 17.43 19.70 14.72
CA HIS A 1047 18.76 20.28 14.81
C HIS A 1047 19.62 19.96 13.58
N ARG A 1048 19.51 18.77 12.98
CA ARG A 1048 20.16 18.44 11.70
C ARG A 1048 19.60 19.31 10.55
N TYR A 1049 18.29 19.40 10.43
CA TYR A 1049 17.57 20.19 9.42
C TYR A 1049 17.92 21.69 9.48
N ARG A 1050 17.97 22.30 10.68
CA ARG A 1050 18.33 23.72 10.85
C ARG A 1050 19.69 24.09 10.25
N ARG A 1051 20.65 23.17 10.22
CA ARG A 1051 22.00 23.42 9.66
C ARG A 1051 22.00 23.55 8.14
N LEU A 1052 20.91 23.22 7.45
CA LEU A 1052 20.76 23.42 6.00
C LEU A 1052 20.41 24.86 5.59
N GLY A 1053 20.22 25.77 6.55
CA GLY A 1053 20.13 27.21 6.27
C GLY A 1053 18.82 27.69 5.62
N PHE A 1054 17.82 26.83 5.40
CA PHE A 1054 16.51 27.19 4.80
C PHE A 1054 15.64 28.19 5.59
N LEU A 1055 16.16 28.83 6.64
CA LEU A 1055 15.44 29.86 7.37
C LEU A 1055 15.44 31.15 6.55
N PRO A 1056 14.26 31.76 6.27
CA PRO A 1056 14.22 32.96 5.46
C PRO A 1056 14.92 34.12 6.17
N GLN A 1057 15.73 34.87 5.42
CA GLN A 1057 16.09 36.23 5.81
C GLN A 1057 14.80 37.05 5.96
N SER A 1058 14.74 37.90 6.98
CA SER A 1058 13.51 38.59 7.36
C SER A 1058 13.14 39.72 6.40
N THR A 1059 11.84 40.04 6.37
CA THR A 1059 11.28 41.29 5.85
C THR A 1059 11.54 41.66 4.38
N VAL A 1060 10.73 41.10 3.48
CA VAL A 1060 10.13 41.95 2.43
C VAL A 1060 9.01 42.76 3.10
N LYS A 1061 9.23 44.06 3.31
CA LYS A 1061 8.18 44.97 3.80
C LYS A 1061 7.12 45.15 2.70
N GLY A 1062 5.86 44.78 2.96
CA GLY A 1062 4.73 45.16 2.10
C GLY A 1062 3.55 44.19 1.99
N MET A 1063 3.68 42.93 2.42
CA MET A 1063 2.61 41.93 2.24
C MET A 1063 1.77 41.75 3.53
N PRO A 1064 0.44 41.94 3.50
CA PRO A 1064 -0.38 41.97 4.72
C PRO A 1064 -0.73 40.58 5.25
N TYR A 1065 -0.65 40.44 6.58
CA TYR A 1065 -1.35 39.47 7.44
C TYR A 1065 -1.58 38.04 6.93
N CYS A 1066 -0.66 37.13 7.28
CA CYS A 1066 -0.97 35.70 7.42
C CYS A 1066 -1.19 35.39 8.91
N LYS A 1067 -2.34 34.83 9.29
CA LYS A 1067 -2.81 34.75 10.70
C LYS A 1067 -1.99 33.82 11.62
N SER A 1068 -1.01 33.06 11.11
CA SER A 1068 -0.13 32.23 11.96
C SER A 1068 1.33 32.15 11.47
N ASN A 1069 2.12 33.20 11.75
CA ASN A 1069 3.59 33.18 11.65
C ASN A 1069 4.27 32.38 12.79
N THR A 1070 3.66 31.27 13.22
CA THR A 1070 4.24 30.35 14.20
C THR A 1070 5.52 29.74 13.63
N THR A 1071 6.65 29.97 14.29
CA THR A 1071 7.95 29.46 13.82
C THR A 1071 8.08 27.96 14.08
N LEU A 1072 9.06 27.33 13.43
CA LEU A 1072 9.33 25.91 13.66
C LEU A 1072 9.89 25.64 15.07
N ASN A 1073 10.54 26.62 15.71
CA ASN A 1073 10.90 26.53 17.13
C ASN A 1073 9.65 26.44 18.00
N ASP A 1074 8.68 27.34 17.80
CA ASP A 1074 7.47 27.41 18.64
C ASP A 1074 6.63 26.13 18.53
N LEU A 1075 6.56 25.54 17.34
CA LEU A 1075 5.93 24.23 17.14
C LEU A 1075 6.66 23.12 17.90
N MET A 1076 8.00 23.07 17.83
CA MET A 1076 8.81 22.07 18.56
C MET A 1076 8.69 22.24 20.08
N SER A 1077 8.74 23.46 20.60
CA SER A 1077 8.55 23.75 22.03
C SER A 1077 7.13 23.40 22.51
N ARG A 1078 6.11 23.66 21.69
CA ARG A 1078 4.73 23.24 21.98
C ARG A 1078 4.59 21.72 21.95
N LEU A 1079 5.17 21.03 20.97
CA LEU A 1079 5.12 19.56 20.92
C LEU A 1079 5.81 18.95 22.14
N LYS A 1080 6.96 19.48 22.56
CA LYS A 1080 7.62 19.08 23.81
C LYS A 1080 6.66 19.16 24.99
N HIS A 1081 6.06 20.33 25.20
CA HIS A 1081 5.12 20.55 26.31
C HIS A 1081 3.89 19.61 26.24
N GLU A 1082 3.32 19.37 25.05
CA GLU A 1082 2.18 18.47 24.88
C GLU A 1082 2.53 16.98 25.06
N VAL A 1083 3.78 16.58 24.82
CA VAL A 1083 4.27 15.21 25.09
C VAL A 1083 4.64 15.02 26.57
N GLU A 1084 5.17 16.05 27.24
CA GLU A 1084 5.52 16.01 28.66
C GLU A 1084 4.31 16.20 29.59
N THR A 1085 3.22 16.81 29.11
CA THR A 1085 2.02 17.08 29.94
C THR A 1085 1.00 15.93 29.87
N PRO A 1086 0.64 15.28 30.99
CA PRO A 1086 -0.36 14.22 31.00
C PRO A 1086 -1.76 14.78 30.69
N LYS A 1087 -2.30 14.44 29.51
CA LYS A 1087 -3.67 14.78 29.08
C LYS A 1087 -4.33 13.56 28.42
N SER A 1088 -5.56 13.23 28.83
CA SER A 1088 -6.35 12.16 28.19
C SER A 1088 -6.48 12.42 26.69
N LYS A 1089 -6.15 11.39 25.88
CA LYS A 1089 -6.17 11.37 24.42
C LYS A 1089 -5.61 12.65 23.79
N ASN A 1090 -4.36 12.99 24.08
CA ASN A 1090 -3.76 14.26 23.66
C ASN A 1090 -3.50 14.38 22.14
N VAL A 1091 -4.57 14.59 21.36
CA VAL A 1091 -4.51 14.75 19.89
C VAL A 1091 -3.72 15.98 19.43
N GLN A 1092 -3.34 16.91 20.32
CA GLN A 1092 -2.42 18.00 19.97
C GLN A 1092 -1.04 17.49 19.59
N ILE A 1093 -0.57 16.37 20.18
CA ILE A 1093 0.69 15.72 19.81
C ILE A 1093 0.69 15.39 18.30
N LEU A 1094 -0.39 14.75 17.83
CA LEU A 1094 -0.53 14.34 16.43
C LEU A 1094 -0.63 15.56 15.48
N GLN A 1095 -1.44 16.56 15.85
CA GLN A 1095 -1.63 17.79 15.06
C GLN A 1095 -0.35 18.62 14.93
N LEU A 1096 0.41 18.76 16.03
CA LEU A 1096 1.70 19.46 16.04
C LEU A 1096 2.77 18.68 15.27
N ALA A 1097 2.90 17.37 15.48
CA ALA A 1097 3.83 16.53 14.73
C ALA A 1097 3.54 16.57 13.21
N GLY A 1098 2.26 16.53 12.82
CA GLY A 1098 1.85 16.71 11.42
C GLY A 1098 2.28 18.05 10.83
N HIS A 1099 2.03 19.16 11.54
CA HIS A 1099 2.44 20.50 11.12
C HIS A 1099 3.98 20.64 11.03
N ILE A 1100 4.71 20.11 12.01
CA ILE A 1100 6.19 20.10 12.02
C ILE A 1100 6.73 19.32 10.81
N CYS A 1101 6.16 18.15 10.52
CA CYS A 1101 6.54 17.34 9.36
C CYS A 1101 6.40 18.15 8.05
N ARG A 1102 5.25 18.80 7.85
CA ARG A 1102 4.99 19.64 6.65
C ARG A 1102 5.96 20.82 6.55
N LYS A 1103 6.25 21.52 7.66
CA LYS A 1103 7.25 22.62 7.68
C LYS A 1103 8.68 22.15 7.41
N MET A 1104 9.02 20.90 7.71
CA MET A 1104 10.30 20.27 7.35
C MET A 1104 10.28 19.49 6.02
N LYS A 1105 9.23 19.65 5.20
CA LYS A 1105 9.03 18.95 3.91
C LYS A 1105 9.05 17.40 4.01
N GLY A 1106 8.80 16.84 5.20
CA GLY A 1106 8.76 15.40 5.45
C GLY A 1106 7.51 14.72 4.88
N ILE A 1107 7.46 13.39 4.98
CA ILE A 1107 6.38 12.54 4.46
C ILE A 1107 5.44 12.13 5.60
N ARG A 1108 4.13 12.23 5.37
CA ARG A 1108 3.07 11.94 6.35
C ARG A 1108 2.43 10.57 6.14
N PHE A 1109 2.26 9.84 7.25
CA PHE A 1109 1.57 8.56 7.30
C PHE A 1109 0.53 8.58 8.43
N THR A 1110 -0.67 8.04 8.20
CA THR A 1110 -1.71 7.90 9.24
C THR A 1110 -2.25 6.47 9.28
N SER A 1111 -2.25 5.87 10.47
CA SER A 1111 -2.59 4.47 10.69
C SER A 1111 -3.55 4.22 11.86
N CYS A 1112 -4.38 3.21 11.69
CA CYS A 1112 -5.10 2.54 12.77
C CYS A 1112 -5.37 1.08 12.35
N LYS A 1113 -5.97 0.26 13.23
CA LYS A 1113 -6.26 -1.17 13.02
C LYS A 1113 -6.87 -1.58 11.66
N SER A 1114 -7.51 -0.68 10.93
CA SER A 1114 -8.09 -0.92 9.59
C SER A 1114 -7.82 0.17 8.56
N ALA A 1115 -7.20 1.29 8.96
CA ALA A 1115 -7.13 2.56 8.22
C ALA A 1115 -8.45 3.07 7.57
N LYS A 1116 -9.61 2.59 8.04
CA LYS A 1116 -10.94 2.96 7.50
C LYS A 1116 -11.50 4.19 8.23
N ASP A 1117 -12.04 3.99 9.45
CA ASP A 1117 -12.89 4.95 10.14
C ASP A 1117 -12.09 6.04 10.91
N ARG A 1118 -11.37 5.66 11.99
CA ARG A 1118 -10.51 6.59 12.78
C ARG A 1118 -9.54 7.38 11.89
N THR A 1119 -8.90 6.69 10.94
CA THR A 1119 -7.99 7.29 9.97
C THR A 1119 -8.69 8.27 9.04
N GLY A 1120 -9.93 7.99 8.59
CA GLY A 1120 -10.72 8.97 7.84
C GLY A 1120 -11.03 10.21 8.64
N MET A 1121 -11.34 10.07 9.94
CA MET A 1121 -11.56 11.21 10.83
C MET A 1121 -10.30 12.07 11.00
N SER A 1122 -9.12 11.45 11.17
CA SER A 1122 -7.85 12.19 11.31
C SER A 1122 -7.43 12.89 10.01
N VAL A 1123 -7.53 12.19 8.86
CA VAL A 1123 -7.13 12.74 7.55
C VAL A 1123 -7.96 13.97 7.17
N THR A 1124 -9.30 13.93 7.28
CA THR A 1124 -10.10 15.13 6.96
C THR A 1124 -9.88 16.26 7.95
N LEU A 1125 -9.50 15.95 9.20
CA LEU A 1125 -9.12 16.96 10.18
C LEU A 1125 -7.74 17.58 9.85
N GLU A 1126 -6.76 16.81 9.38
CA GLU A 1126 -5.49 17.37 8.88
C GLU A 1126 -5.72 18.25 7.64
N GLN A 1127 -6.53 17.78 6.68
CA GLN A 1127 -6.87 18.53 5.46
C GLN A 1127 -7.52 19.88 5.78
N VAL A 1128 -8.56 19.93 6.63
CA VAL A 1128 -9.22 21.21 6.99
C VAL A 1128 -8.34 22.09 7.88
N ASN A 1129 -7.47 21.51 8.72
CA ASN A 1129 -6.44 22.29 9.42
C ASN A 1129 -5.45 22.96 8.46
N ILE A 1130 -5.11 22.34 7.33
CA ILE A 1130 -4.31 22.97 6.27
C ILE A 1130 -5.11 24.10 5.62
N LEU A 1131 -6.39 23.90 5.25
CA LEU A 1131 -7.21 24.98 4.68
C LEU A 1131 -7.29 26.21 5.61
N SER A 1132 -7.47 25.98 6.91
CA SER A 1132 -7.52 27.04 7.94
C SER A 1132 -6.16 27.74 8.16
N SER A 1133 -5.11 26.98 8.49
CA SER A 1133 -3.81 27.56 8.87
C SER A 1133 -2.95 28.03 7.69
N GLU A 1134 -3.18 27.50 6.49
CA GLU A 1134 -2.33 27.74 5.33
C GLU A 1134 -3.01 28.40 4.13
N TYR A 1135 -4.35 28.48 4.08
CA TYR A 1135 -5.12 29.08 2.97
C TYR A 1135 -6.20 30.08 3.40
N ASP A 1136 -6.22 30.46 4.69
CA ASP A 1136 -7.23 31.36 5.30
C ASP A 1136 -8.67 30.96 4.97
N LEU A 1137 -9.04 29.70 5.21
CA LEU A 1137 -10.44 29.28 5.28
C LEU A 1137 -11.17 30.12 6.34
N ALA A 1138 -12.34 30.65 6.00
CA ALA A 1138 -13.11 31.45 6.94
C ALA A 1138 -13.51 30.62 8.19
N GLU A 1139 -13.34 31.20 9.38
CA GLU A 1139 -13.50 30.49 10.66
C GLU A 1139 -14.88 29.85 10.83
N HIS A 1140 -15.93 30.55 10.39
CA HIS A 1140 -17.33 30.08 10.41
C HIS A 1140 -17.62 28.95 9.39
N GLU A 1141 -16.67 28.61 8.51
CA GLU A 1141 -16.78 27.49 7.56
C GLU A 1141 -15.99 26.26 8.00
N TYR A 1142 -15.06 26.38 8.97
CA TYR A 1142 -14.19 25.28 9.42
C TYR A 1142 -14.96 23.97 9.70
N GLN A 1143 -16.05 24.06 10.48
CA GLN A 1143 -16.87 22.89 10.81
C GLN A 1143 -17.67 22.39 9.59
N LYS A 1144 -18.19 23.30 8.75
CA LYS A 1144 -18.93 22.92 7.53
C LYS A 1144 -18.04 22.13 6.57
N ALA A 1145 -16.82 22.61 6.33
CA ALA A 1145 -15.83 21.94 5.49
C ALA A 1145 -15.47 20.55 6.04
N LEU A 1146 -15.27 20.45 7.37
CA LEU A 1146 -14.94 19.19 8.03
C LEU A 1146 -16.07 18.16 7.95
N ASP A 1147 -17.33 18.59 8.07
CA ASP A 1147 -18.48 17.70 7.95
C ASP A 1147 -18.77 17.32 6.48
N CYS A 1148 -18.67 18.28 5.55
CA CYS A 1148 -18.82 18.06 4.10
C CYS A 1148 -17.79 17.05 3.56
N MET A 1149 -16.49 17.23 3.86
CA MET A 1149 -15.44 16.27 3.49
C MET A 1149 -15.62 14.90 4.15
N ARG A 1150 -16.37 14.81 5.26
CA ARG A 1150 -16.72 13.54 5.90
C ARG A 1150 -18.02 12.92 5.37
N SER A 1151 -18.97 13.68 4.82
CA SER A 1151 -20.26 13.17 4.34
C SER A 1151 -20.25 12.79 2.87
N GLU A 1152 -19.59 13.55 2.01
CA GLU A 1152 -19.51 13.28 0.57
C GLU A 1152 -18.09 12.88 0.10
N GLY A 1153 -17.04 13.20 0.86
CA GLY A 1153 -15.64 13.04 0.45
C GLY A 1153 -15.11 11.61 0.32
N CYS A 1154 -13.88 11.48 -0.18
CA CYS A 1154 -13.25 10.22 -0.61
C CYS A 1154 -13.18 9.15 0.49
N ARG A 1155 -13.21 9.55 1.77
CA ARG A 1155 -13.24 8.65 2.93
C ARG A 1155 -14.53 7.82 3.03
N ARG A 1156 -15.61 8.25 2.37
CA ARG A 1156 -16.87 7.50 2.20
C ARG A 1156 -16.68 6.32 1.25
N GLU A 1157 -16.01 6.56 0.12
CA GLU A 1157 -15.62 5.52 -0.83
C GLU A 1157 -14.61 4.54 -0.23
N ASN A 1158 -13.71 4.98 0.66
CA ASN A 1158 -12.84 4.06 1.40
C ASN A 1158 -13.66 3.06 2.23
N SER A 1159 -14.76 3.50 2.86
CA SER A 1159 -15.65 2.60 3.59
C SER A 1159 -16.36 1.62 2.66
N TYR A 1160 -16.89 2.09 1.53
CA TYR A 1160 -17.50 1.22 0.51
C TYR A 1160 -16.53 0.16 -0.02
N LYS A 1161 -15.35 0.58 -0.49
CA LYS A 1161 -14.28 -0.31 -0.96
C LYS A 1161 -13.80 -1.34 0.08
N ASN A 1162 -14.03 -1.10 1.38
CA ASN A 1162 -13.61 -2.01 2.45
C ASN A 1162 -14.71 -2.95 2.97
N VAL A 1163 -15.96 -2.50 3.04
CA VAL A 1163 -17.08 -3.24 3.68
C VAL A 1163 -18.40 -3.21 2.89
N GLY A 1164 -18.39 -2.80 1.61
CA GLY A 1164 -19.58 -2.75 0.75
C GLY A 1164 -20.58 -1.63 1.08
N ILE A 1165 -20.35 -0.84 2.14
CA ILE A 1165 -21.29 0.17 2.63
C ILE A 1165 -20.60 1.53 2.80
N ARG A 1166 -21.21 2.56 2.21
CA ARG A 1166 -20.89 3.98 2.44
C ARG A 1166 -21.41 4.43 3.83
N LYS A 1167 -20.89 3.85 4.92
CA LYS A 1167 -21.07 4.32 6.32
C LYS A 1167 -19.83 4.03 7.19
N TYR A 1168 -19.53 4.91 8.14
CA TYR A 1168 -18.48 4.70 9.14
C TYR A 1168 -18.96 3.75 10.24
N ALA A 1169 -18.12 2.78 10.61
CA ALA A 1169 -18.46 1.72 11.55
C ALA A 1169 -18.26 2.16 13.02
N PHE A 1170 -18.98 3.21 13.42
CA PHE A 1170 -19.07 3.67 14.82
C PHE A 1170 -20.52 3.52 15.31
N ASN A 1171 -20.70 2.97 16.51
CA ASN A 1171 -21.98 3.01 17.21
C ASN A 1171 -22.10 4.29 18.08
N SER A 1172 -23.34 4.63 18.50
CA SER A 1172 -23.61 5.86 19.24
C SER A 1172 -22.86 5.99 20.57
N LEU A 1173 -22.56 4.88 21.25
CA LEU A 1173 -21.80 4.88 22.51
C LEU A 1173 -20.32 5.18 22.27
N GLN A 1174 -19.72 4.57 21.25
CA GLN A 1174 -18.32 4.81 20.86
C GLN A 1174 -18.07 6.29 20.55
N LEU A 1175 -19.02 6.98 19.91
CA LEU A 1175 -18.90 8.41 19.58
C LEU A 1175 -18.70 9.31 20.81
N PHE A 1176 -19.26 8.98 21.98
CA PHE A 1176 -19.00 9.75 23.20
C PHE A 1176 -17.53 9.68 23.64
N THR A 1177 -16.85 8.58 23.34
CA THR A 1177 -15.42 8.37 23.68
C THR A 1177 -14.45 9.04 22.70
N LEU A 1178 -14.93 9.48 21.53
CA LEU A 1178 -14.13 10.22 20.55
C LEU A 1178 -14.06 11.72 20.93
N PRO A 1179 -12.89 12.38 20.81
CA PRO A 1179 -12.79 13.84 20.88
C PRO A 1179 -13.73 14.52 19.87
N LYS A 1180 -14.29 15.70 20.21
CA LYS A 1180 -15.34 16.35 19.40
C LYS A 1180 -15.00 16.45 17.90
N LEU A 1181 -13.80 16.93 17.57
CA LEU A 1181 -13.33 17.09 16.19
C LEU A 1181 -13.07 15.77 15.44
N TYR A 1182 -13.06 14.62 16.12
CA TYR A 1182 -12.90 13.28 15.53
C TYR A 1182 -14.22 12.54 15.32
N ARG A 1183 -15.37 13.19 15.56
CA ARG A 1183 -16.69 12.58 15.36
C ARG A 1183 -17.16 12.77 13.90
N PRO A 1184 -17.71 11.73 13.25
CA PRO A 1184 -18.38 11.85 11.96
C PRO A 1184 -19.73 12.59 12.10
N PRO A 1185 -20.20 13.31 11.06
CA PRO A 1185 -21.51 13.96 11.07
C PRO A 1185 -22.67 12.94 11.02
N ALA A 1186 -23.84 13.37 11.50
CA ALA A 1186 -25.04 12.54 11.60
C ALA A 1186 -25.45 11.89 10.25
N GLY A 1187 -26.00 10.67 10.30
CA GLY A 1187 -26.38 9.87 9.13
C GLY A 1187 -25.22 9.17 8.41
N THR A 1188 -23.96 9.61 8.60
CA THR A 1188 -22.79 9.04 7.90
C THR A 1188 -22.20 7.80 8.60
N TYR A 1189 -22.63 7.48 9.81
CA TYR A 1189 -22.16 6.37 10.64
C TYR A 1189 -23.28 5.41 11.06
N GLY A 1190 -22.91 4.23 11.53
CA GLY A 1190 -23.83 3.26 12.15
C GLY A 1190 -23.20 1.88 12.31
N SER A 1191 -23.88 1.01 13.06
CA SER A 1191 -23.60 -0.43 13.04
C SER A 1191 -24.02 -1.03 11.70
N VAL A 1192 -23.18 -1.88 11.14
CA VAL A 1192 -23.64 -2.81 10.09
C VAL A 1192 -24.48 -3.88 10.77
N GLN A 1193 -25.74 -4.02 10.37
CA GLN A 1193 -26.48 -5.26 10.58
C GLN A 1193 -26.07 -6.22 9.44
N THR A 1194 -25.25 -7.19 9.81
CA THR A 1194 -24.90 -8.43 9.08
C THR A 1194 -25.17 -9.56 10.04
#